data_AF-A0A2V7S4H2-F1
#
_entry.id   AF-A0A2V7S4H2-F1
#
_cell.length_a   1.000
_cell.length_b   1.000
_cell.length_c   1.000
_cell.angle_alpha   90.00
_cell.angle_beta   90.00
_cell.angle_gamma   90.00
#
_symmetry.space_group_name_H-M   'P 1'
#
loop_
_entity.id
_entity.type
_entity.pdbx_description
1 polymer ?
#
loop_
_entity_poly.entity_id
_entity_poly.type
_entity_poly.pdbx_seq_one_letter_code
_entity_poly.pdbx_strand_id
1 'polypeptide(L)'
;AETCNGTSNSCPADVFQPSGTVCRASAGPCDVAETCTGSSATCPTNAFLPSGTVCRPALNECDNQETCSGTSATCPADTVKSAGTACSDDGHVCTSDVCNGTVGAPACTHPAKASGTACPDDGNVCTRDVCDGTSLDCTHPAGNAGTVCRAAAGVCDVAETCTGTSATCPADAFVSSSVVCRAAVAGGCDIAENCPGNGPNCPADVVQPNGTVCRAAAGECDLAETCNGTSNTCPADAKKTSGTACTDDGNACTSDTCDGTSNLCQHPAGNPLGTCLTQTQSAAGTCANATGIGTVAWTNPSRAQTSNDSYATAPFSSSGDASNYLKCTNFGFSVPTNSTIQGIKVEWEYSNTSGGTIQDNASRIVKGGTIGTTDKSTATAWPGTDTFVAYGSSADLWSDSWTPSDINSSGFGAALSASQNSGGSRTASVDSVRITVSYVTCGNGAVDAGEQCDDGAANGTAGSCCAANCTFKTSGTACTDDGNPCTTDTCSGSSNLCQHAPGNAGTVCRAAADVCDVAETCTGSSATCPPDGVRPNTFVCRAGSGDICDPSETCDGTSKSCPADVVASSGTVCRGATGECDLAETCSGVAGQPCPSDAKKASGTACTDDGNPCTLDRCDGSNAACQHPAGNAGAICRASAGVCDPAETCTGTSTTCPADAKSPAGTVCGPSGVCDVAPTCDGTSNSCPAGTATTLGAAPASSKFHTSVTLTATVTKCDSTAVTEGSVSFIDGGTCSSPGTTLAGPTAVNGGGQTSLTTSSLSVGTHTITACYSDTPANFGASSGSATETVSARIRII
;
A
#
# COMPACT_ATOMS: atom_id res chain seq x y z
N ALA A 1 -29.21 27.14 100.03
CA ALA A 1 -30.15 27.47 101.13
C ALA A 1 -29.57 26.88 102.39
N GLU A 2 -29.28 27.73 103.37
CA GLU A 2 -28.70 27.30 104.64
C GLU A 2 -29.81 27.16 105.68
N THR A 3 -29.79 26.05 106.41
CA THR A 3 -30.81 25.72 107.42
C THR A 3 -30.23 25.98 108.80
N CYS A 4 -30.89 26.82 109.60
CA CYS A 4 -30.42 27.15 110.95
C CYS A 4 -30.34 25.90 111.83
N ASN A 5 -29.21 25.71 112.52
CA ASN A 5 -29.00 24.58 113.43
C ASN A 5 -29.64 24.76 114.82
N GLY A 6 -30.40 25.84 115.02
CA GLY A 6 -31.13 26.13 116.25
C GLY A 6 -30.30 26.49 117.48
N THR A 7 -28.98 26.72 117.36
CA THR A 7 -28.09 26.96 118.53
C THR A 7 -27.22 28.23 118.43
N SER A 8 -27.29 28.98 117.33
CA SER A 8 -26.55 30.24 117.09
C SER A 8 -27.46 31.29 116.44
N ASN A 9 -27.29 32.57 116.80
CA ASN A 9 -28.03 33.72 116.27
C ASN A 9 -27.45 34.24 114.93
N SER A 10 -26.40 33.59 114.43
CA SER A 10 -25.71 33.89 113.17
C SER A 10 -25.91 32.74 112.19
N CYS A 11 -26.28 33.06 110.93
CA CYS A 11 -26.32 32.08 109.84
C CYS A 11 -24.92 31.50 109.60
N PRO A 12 -24.81 30.24 109.11
CA PRO A 12 -23.55 29.73 108.57
C PRO A 12 -22.98 30.68 107.50
N ALA A 13 -21.66 30.61 107.27
CA ALA A 13 -21.06 31.38 106.18
C ALA A 13 -21.40 30.69 104.84
N ASP A 14 -21.80 31.49 103.84
CA ASP A 14 -22.15 31.01 102.50
C ASP A 14 -21.11 30.00 101.98
N VAL A 15 -21.56 28.77 101.70
CA VAL A 15 -20.72 27.71 101.12
C VAL A 15 -20.99 27.61 99.62
N PHE A 16 -19.94 27.67 98.81
CA PHE A 16 -20.05 27.44 97.37
C PHE A 16 -20.62 26.04 97.09
N GLN A 17 -21.42 25.92 96.02
CA GLN A 17 -21.88 24.61 95.53
C GLN A 17 -20.66 23.71 95.24
N PRO A 18 -20.76 22.38 95.46
CA PRO A 18 -19.66 21.45 95.21
C PRO A 18 -19.09 21.58 93.78
N SER A 19 -17.79 21.32 93.64
CA SER A 19 -17.18 21.21 92.31
C SER A 19 -17.90 20.13 91.49
N GLY A 20 -18.31 20.45 90.26
CA GLY A 20 -19.08 19.54 89.40
C GLY A 20 -20.60 19.75 89.46
N THR A 21 -21.14 20.61 90.33
CA THR A 21 -22.56 21.02 90.27
C THR A 21 -22.82 21.85 89.02
N VAL A 22 -23.72 21.41 88.14
CA VAL A 22 -24.08 22.15 86.91
C VAL A 22 -24.66 23.51 87.28
N CYS A 23 -23.97 24.59 86.88
CA CYS A 23 -24.41 25.96 87.12
C CYS A 23 -24.96 26.63 85.85
N ARG A 24 -24.67 26.06 84.68
CA ARG A 24 -25.34 26.36 83.41
C ARG A 24 -25.50 25.06 82.64
N ALA A 25 -26.74 24.76 82.27
CA ALA A 25 -27.02 23.61 81.42
C ALA A 25 -26.63 23.94 79.98
N SER A 26 -26.15 22.92 79.25
CA SER A 26 -25.90 23.00 77.82
C SER A 26 -27.14 23.50 77.06
N ALA A 27 -26.97 24.55 76.25
CA ALA A 27 -28.02 25.16 75.44
C ALA A 27 -28.23 24.46 74.07
N GLY A 28 -27.44 23.44 73.75
CA GLY A 28 -27.54 22.69 72.50
C GLY A 28 -26.40 21.67 72.32
N PRO A 29 -26.44 20.85 71.26
CA PRO A 29 -25.48 19.76 71.05
C PRO A 29 -24.03 20.22 70.86
N CYS A 30 -23.77 21.52 70.68
CA CYS A 30 -22.45 22.12 70.58
C CYS A 30 -22.02 22.93 71.82
N ASP A 31 -22.79 22.87 72.91
CA ASP A 31 -22.54 23.63 74.14
C ASP A 31 -22.13 22.70 75.28
N VAL A 32 -21.11 23.07 76.03
CA VAL A 32 -20.66 22.30 77.20
C VAL A 32 -21.42 22.79 78.41
N ALA A 33 -22.02 21.88 79.19
CA ALA A 33 -22.63 22.27 80.46
C ALA A 33 -21.53 22.72 81.45
N GLU A 34 -21.55 23.98 81.88
CA GLU A 34 -20.58 24.47 82.85
C GLU A 34 -20.95 24.05 84.27
N THR A 35 -19.93 23.62 84.99
CA THR A 35 -20.07 23.20 86.38
C THR A 35 -19.33 24.17 87.30
N CYS A 36 -19.87 24.33 88.52
CA CYS A 36 -19.22 25.07 89.59
C CYS A 36 -17.82 24.51 89.81
N THR A 37 -16.85 25.40 90.03
CA THR A 37 -15.47 25.03 90.40
C THR A 37 -15.33 24.75 91.90
N GLY A 38 -16.40 24.91 92.68
CA GLY A 38 -16.38 24.85 94.14
C GLY A 38 -15.67 26.01 94.84
N SER A 39 -15.19 27.00 94.09
CA SER A 39 -14.32 28.09 94.57
C SER A 39 -14.75 29.50 94.13
N SER A 40 -15.83 29.62 93.35
CA SER A 40 -16.36 30.90 92.86
C SER A 40 -17.89 30.97 93.01
N ALA A 41 -18.41 32.18 93.27
CA ALA A 41 -19.85 32.47 93.31
C ALA A 41 -20.49 32.55 91.91
N THR A 42 -19.69 32.64 90.84
CA THR A 42 -20.15 32.76 89.45
C THR A 42 -19.80 31.51 88.65
N CYS A 43 -20.73 31.06 87.82
CA CYS A 43 -20.48 29.98 86.86
C CYS A 43 -19.38 30.37 85.86
N PRO A 44 -18.53 29.44 85.39
CA PRO A 44 -17.57 29.69 84.32
C PRO A 44 -18.20 30.33 83.07
N THR A 45 -17.38 31.02 82.26
CA THR A 45 -17.83 31.61 80.99
C THR A 45 -18.29 30.52 80.02
N ASN A 46 -19.25 30.85 79.15
CA ASN A 46 -19.84 29.90 78.21
C ASN A 46 -18.77 29.22 77.35
N ALA A 47 -18.71 27.90 77.36
CA ALA A 47 -17.75 27.10 76.61
C ALA A 47 -18.47 26.21 75.60
N PHE A 48 -18.09 26.34 74.33
CA PHE A 48 -18.59 25.50 73.25
C PHE A 48 -17.69 24.28 73.03
N LEU A 49 -18.25 23.20 72.50
CA LEU A 49 -17.46 22.06 72.05
C LEU A 49 -16.47 22.51 70.95
N PRO A 50 -15.26 21.90 70.87
CA PRO A 50 -14.26 22.27 69.88
C PRO A 50 -14.78 22.26 68.44
N SER A 51 -14.23 23.13 67.59
CA SER A 51 -14.51 23.10 66.15
C SER A 51 -14.20 21.72 65.58
N GLY A 52 -15.10 21.16 64.76
CA GLY A 52 -14.98 19.80 64.23
C GLY A 52 -15.63 18.71 65.11
N THR A 53 -16.17 19.04 66.29
CA THR A 53 -16.92 18.07 67.10
C THR A 53 -18.25 17.73 66.41
N VAL A 54 -18.50 16.47 66.09
CA VAL A 54 -19.73 16.04 65.40
C VAL A 54 -20.94 16.32 66.28
N CYS A 55 -21.83 17.19 65.81
CA CYS A 55 -23.08 17.53 66.48
C CYS A 55 -24.31 16.92 65.82
N ARG A 56 -24.19 16.53 64.55
CA ARG A 56 -25.11 15.66 63.84
C ARG A 56 -24.31 14.68 62.98
N PRO A 57 -24.33 13.38 63.31
CA PRO A 57 -23.75 12.37 62.44
C PRO A 57 -24.52 12.29 61.12
N ALA A 58 -23.82 12.05 60.01
CA ALA A 58 -24.45 11.72 58.74
C ALA A 58 -25.35 10.48 58.89
N LEU A 59 -26.60 10.58 58.44
CA LEU A 59 -27.58 9.49 58.46
C LEU A 59 -27.21 8.36 57.48
N ASN A 60 -26.58 8.69 56.36
CA ASN A 60 -26.04 7.76 55.38
C ASN A 60 -24.99 8.46 54.49
N GLU A 61 -24.51 7.75 53.46
CA GLU A 61 -23.50 8.26 52.54
C GLU A 61 -23.92 9.48 51.70
N CYS A 62 -25.20 9.82 51.63
CA CYS A 62 -25.72 10.99 50.93
C CYS A 62 -26.02 12.16 51.87
N ASP A 63 -25.78 11.98 53.16
CA ASP A 63 -25.90 13.00 54.19
C ASP A 63 -24.52 13.58 54.51
N ASN A 64 -24.43 14.88 54.74
CA ASN A 64 -23.17 15.44 55.24
C ASN A 64 -23.13 15.29 56.77
N GLN A 65 -21.93 15.25 57.32
CA GLN A 65 -21.76 15.26 58.77
C GLN A 65 -21.59 16.71 59.24
N GLU A 66 -22.49 17.21 60.08
CA GLU A 66 -22.35 18.53 60.68
C GLU A 66 -21.51 18.49 61.94
N THR A 67 -20.57 19.43 62.01
CA THR A 67 -19.67 19.62 63.13
C THR A 67 -19.85 20.99 63.75
N CYS A 68 -19.61 21.08 65.05
CA CYS A 68 -19.63 22.33 65.79
C CYS A 68 -18.61 23.31 65.21
N SER A 69 -18.96 24.59 65.17
CA SER A 69 -18.04 25.64 64.72
C SER A 69 -16.98 26.00 65.76
N GLY A 70 -17.17 25.59 67.03
CA GLY A 70 -16.37 26.06 68.16
C GLY A 70 -16.84 27.41 68.75
N THR A 71 -17.88 28.01 68.19
CA THR A 71 -18.34 29.37 68.54
C THR A 71 -19.85 29.49 68.77
N SER A 72 -20.61 28.41 68.62
CA SER A 72 -22.07 28.38 68.74
C SER A 72 -22.54 27.17 69.55
N ALA A 73 -23.60 27.36 70.35
CA ALA A 73 -24.29 26.29 71.07
C ALA A 73 -25.11 25.37 70.16
N THR A 74 -25.50 25.86 68.98
CA THR A 74 -26.33 25.12 68.02
C THR A 74 -25.47 24.46 66.94
N CYS A 75 -25.84 23.24 66.55
CA CYS A 75 -25.28 22.60 65.36
C CYS A 75 -25.64 23.42 64.11
N PRO A 76 -24.77 23.48 63.08
CA PRO A 76 -25.12 24.04 61.78
C PRO A 76 -26.40 23.42 61.18
N ALA A 77 -27.00 24.11 60.22
CA ALA A 77 -28.14 23.57 59.49
C ALA A 77 -27.77 22.27 58.79
N ASP A 78 -28.71 21.32 58.78
CA ASP A 78 -28.60 20.03 58.11
C ASP A 78 -28.33 20.24 56.61
N THR A 79 -27.26 19.63 56.11
CA THR A 79 -26.88 19.70 54.70
C THR A 79 -26.69 18.30 54.13
N VAL A 80 -27.11 18.11 52.88
CA VAL A 80 -26.97 16.83 52.18
C VAL A 80 -26.05 16.98 50.98
N LYS A 81 -25.50 15.87 50.48
CA LYS A 81 -24.76 15.88 49.21
C LYS A 81 -25.70 16.31 48.07
N SER A 82 -25.17 17.02 47.07
CA SER A 82 -25.96 17.50 45.92
C SER A 82 -26.66 16.35 45.19
N ALA A 83 -27.83 16.63 44.61
CA ALA A 83 -28.50 15.68 43.73
C ALA A 83 -27.58 15.30 42.56
N GLY A 84 -27.44 14.00 42.28
CA GLY A 84 -26.52 13.50 41.25
C GLY A 84 -25.11 13.13 41.76
N THR A 85 -24.81 13.34 43.04
CA THR A 85 -23.53 12.90 43.63
C THR A 85 -23.49 11.38 43.68
N ALA A 86 -22.42 10.77 43.16
CA ALA A 86 -22.26 9.31 43.19
C ALA A 86 -22.33 8.75 44.62
N CYS A 87 -23.02 7.62 44.78
CA CYS A 87 -23.17 6.89 46.03
C CYS A 87 -22.91 5.39 45.81
N SER A 88 -23.20 4.54 46.78
CA SER A 88 -22.86 3.11 46.71
C SER A 88 -23.55 2.45 45.52
N ASP A 89 -22.74 1.79 44.70
CA ASP A 89 -23.17 0.98 43.55
C ASP A 89 -24.06 -0.18 44.03
N ASP A 90 -25.27 -0.28 43.49
CA ASP A 90 -26.20 -1.38 43.78
C ASP A 90 -25.84 -2.70 43.06
N GLY A 91 -24.75 -2.70 42.30
CA GLY A 91 -24.25 -3.83 41.54
C GLY A 91 -24.99 -4.06 40.23
N HIS A 92 -25.89 -3.16 39.83
CA HIS A 92 -26.69 -3.29 38.61
C HIS A 92 -26.22 -2.30 37.55
N VAL A 93 -25.73 -2.83 36.43
CA VAL A 93 -25.12 -2.01 35.37
C VAL A 93 -26.08 -1.04 34.67
N CYS A 94 -27.39 -1.24 34.81
CA CYS A 94 -28.43 -0.39 34.22
C CYS A 94 -29.06 0.62 35.19
N THR A 95 -28.44 0.89 36.34
CA THR A 95 -28.84 1.95 37.27
C THR A 95 -27.79 3.07 37.30
N SER A 96 -28.18 4.25 37.79
CA SER A 96 -27.25 5.34 38.07
C SER A 96 -27.30 5.64 39.55
N ASP A 97 -26.30 5.24 40.32
CA ASP A 97 -26.29 5.38 41.78
C ASP A 97 -25.97 6.82 42.19
N VAL A 98 -27.01 7.57 42.50
CA VAL A 98 -26.89 9.00 42.83
C VAL A 98 -27.69 9.38 44.06
N CYS A 99 -27.12 10.29 44.84
CA CYS A 99 -27.82 10.95 45.93
C CYS A 99 -29.01 11.76 45.41
N ASN A 100 -30.14 11.69 46.12
CA ASN A 100 -31.36 12.43 45.78
C ASN A 100 -31.32 13.93 46.13
N GLY A 101 -30.30 14.39 46.86
CA GLY A 101 -30.15 15.78 47.31
C GLY A 101 -31.25 16.31 48.22
N THR A 102 -31.99 15.44 48.91
CA THR A 102 -33.16 15.83 49.72
C THR A 102 -32.79 16.01 51.21
N VAL A 103 -32.86 17.26 51.71
CA VAL A 103 -32.58 17.58 53.12
C VAL A 103 -33.61 16.90 54.04
N GLY A 104 -33.14 16.21 55.09
CA GLY A 104 -33.97 15.46 56.04
C GLY A 104 -34.38 14.04 55.60
N ALA A 105 -34.19 13.71 54.32
CA ALA A 105 -34.32 12.35 53.79
C ALA A 105 -33.27 12.06 52.68
N PRO A 106 -31.97 12.28 52.94
CA PRO A 106 -30.93 11.95 51.99
C PRO A 106 -30.97 10.45 51.72
N ALA A 107 -30.94 10.06 50.45
CA ALA A 107 -30.88 8.66 50.08
C ALA A 107 -30.03 8.49 48.82
N CYS A 108 -29.25 7.41 48.79
CA CYS A 108 -28.74 6.88 47.54
C CYS A 108 -29.92 6.30 46.77
N THR A 109 -30.10 6.76 45.55
CA THR A 109 -31.16 6.29 44.66
C THR A 109 -30.53 5.69 43.43
N HIS A 110 -31.18 4.65 42.90
CA HIS A 110 -30.67 3.86 41.78
C HIS A 110 -31.65 3.95 40.61
N PRO A 111 -31.92 5.16 40.06
CA PRO A 111 -32.79 5.28 38.88
C PRO A 111 -32.23 4.49 37.71
N ALA A 112 -33.11 3.82 36.96
CA ALA A 112 -32.76 3.14 35.72
C ALA A 112 -32.13 4.14 34.73
N LYS A 113 -31.02 3.73 34.10
CA LYS A 113 -30.40 4.47 32.99
C LYS A 113 -31.39 4.56 31.83
N ALA A 114 -31.25 5.57 30.98
CA ALA A 114 -32.15 5.79 29.85
C ALA A 114 -32.23 4.57 28.91
N SER A 115 -33.41 4.35 28.32
CA SER A 115 -33.62 3.28 27.34
C SER A 115 -32.64 3.42 26.17
N GLY A 116 -31.96 2.34 25.81
CA GLY A 116 -30.92 2.32 24.76
C GLY A 116 -29.50 2.57 25.26
N THR A 117 -29.28 2.77 26.57
CA THR A 117 -27.92 2.84 27.14
C THR A 117 -27.23 1.49 26.96
N ALA A 118 -26.03 1.46 26.38
CA ALA A 118 -25.27 0.24 26.18
C ALA A 118 -24.89 -0.41 27.53
N CYS A 119 -25.01 -1.74 27.60
CA CYS A 119 -24.61 -2.55 28.74
C CYS A 119 -23.71 -3.72 28.27
N PRO A 120 -23.16 -4.56 29.17
CA PRO A 120 -22.21 -5.60 28.81
C PRO A 120 -22.77 -6.57 27.76
N ASP A 121 -21.96 -6.85 26.75
CA ASP A 121 -22.23 -7.76 25.63
C ASP A 121 -22.42 -9.21 26.14
N ASP A 122 -23.53 -9.85 25.76
CA ASP A 122 -23.81 -11.26 26.07
C ASP A 122 -23.04 -12.26 25.18
N GLY A 123 -22.25 -11.74 24.23
CA GLY A 123 -21.49 -12.50 23.25
C GLY A 123 -22.33 -12.97 22.06
N ASN A 124 -23.58 -12.54 21.96
CA ASN A 124 -24.48 -12.87 20.85
C ASN A 124 -24.65 -11.68 19.91
N VAL A 125 -24.04 -11.79 18.72
CA VAL A 125 -24.07 -10.73 17.72
C VAL A 125 -25.48 -10.37 17.20
N CYS A 126 -26.49 -11.22 17.41
CA CYS A 126 -27.88 -10.94 17.03
C CYS A 126 -28.74 -10.29 18.11
N THR A 127 -28.18 -9.99 19.28
CA THR A 127 -28.84 -9.22 20.34
C THR A 127 -28.25 -7.82 20.40
N ARG A 128 -29.05 -6.88 20.91
CA ARG A 128 -28.58 -5.53 21.22
C ARG A 128 -28.53 -5.38 22.72
N ASP A 129 -27.35 -5.15 23.29
CA ASP A 129 -27.15 -5.08 24.74
C ASP A 129 -27.47 -3.68 25.25
N VAL A 130 -28.71 -3.50 25.69
CA VAL A 130 -29.22 -2.20 26.12
C VAL A 130 -30.00 -2.28 27.43
N CYS A 131 -29.91 -1.22 28.22
CA CYS A 131 -30.86 -0.94 29.29
C CYS A 131 -32.20 -0.54 28.65
N ASP A 132 -33.31 -1.09 29.12
CA ASP A 132 -34.63 -0.80 28.56
C ASP A 132 -35.29 0.47 29.14
N GLY A 133 -34.68 1.09 30.16
CA GLY A 133 -35.19 2.27 30.86
C GLY A 133 -36.07 1.96 32.07
N THR A 134 -36.30 0.68 32.38
CA THR A 134 -37.18 0.21 33.46
C THR A 134 -36.58 -0.93 34.29
N SER A 135 -35.73 -1.76 33.69
CA SER A 135 -35.03 -2.89 34.27
C SER A 135 -33.66 -2.47 34.82
N LEU A 136 -33.28 -3.08 35.95
CA LEU A 136 -31.95 -2.94 36.56
C LEU A 136 -30.93 -3.83 35.85
N ASP A 137 -31.40 -4.87 35.15
CA ASP A 137 -30.57 -5.80 34.39
C ASP A 137 -30.43 -5.38 32.93
N CYS A 138 -29.27 -5.70 32.34
CA CYS A 138 -29.02 -5.58 30.91
C CYS A 138 -30.03 -6.42 30.14
N THR A 139 -30.68 -5.83 29.14
CA THR A 139 -31.59 -6.56 28.26
C THR A 139 -30.88 -6.85 26.95
N HIS A 140 -31.11 -8.06 26.44
CA HIS A 140 -30.52 -8.55 25.18
C HIS A 140 -31.62 -8.82 24.14
N PRO A 141 -32.46 -7.83 23.78
CA PRO A 141 -33.48 -8.01 22.75
C PRO A 141 -32.84 -8.31 21.39
N ALA A 142 -33.58 -9.03 20.54
CA ALA A 142 -33.21 -9.23 19.15
C ALA A 142 -32.90 -7.89 18.45
N GLY A 143 -31.80 -7.85 17.70
CA GLY A 143 -31.29 -6.62 17.11
C GLY A 143 -30.32 -6.89 15.96
N ASN A 144 -29.55 -5.84 15.59
CA ASN A 144 -28.43 -5.92 14.64
C ASN A 144 -28.78 -6.53 13.27
N ALA A 145 -29.94 -6.14 12.71
CA ALA A 145 -30.39 -6.61 11.40
C ALA A 145 -29.30 -6.42 10.32
N GLY A 146 -29.01 -7.48 9.57
CA GLY A 146 -27.98 -7.46 8.53
C GLY A 146 -26.56 -7.76 9.01
N THR A 147 -26.31 -7.86 10.32
CA THR A 147 -25.01 -8.29 10.83
C THR A 147 -24.81 -9.78 10.59
N VAL A 148 -23.66 -10.17 10.03
CA VAL A 148 -23.32 -11.57 9.79
C VAL A 148 -23.12 -12.28 11.12
N CYS A 149 -23.97 -13.26 11.42
CA CYS A 149 -23.91 -14.06 12.64
C CYS A 149 -23.27 -15.43 12.43
N ARG A 150 -23.20 -15.87 11.17
CA ARG A 150 -22.43 -17.03 10.77
C ARG A 150 -21.88 -16.78 9.37
N ALA A 151 -20.57 -16.91 9.23
CA ALA A 151 -19.91 -16.78 7.95
C ALA A 151 -20.15 -18.04 7.10
N ALA A 152 -20.21 -17.87 5.78
CA ALA A 152 -20.28 -18.98 4.84
C ALA A 152 -19.09 -19.94 5.06
N ALA A 153 -19.37 -21.23 5.29
CA ALA A 153 -18.39 -22.28 5.51
C ALA A 153 -17.78 -22.84 4.20
N GLY A 154 -18.34 -22.48 3.04
CA GLY A 154 -17.83 -22.89 1.73
C GLY A 154 -18.52 -22.17 0.57
N VAL A 155 -18.10 -22.47 -0.66
CA VAL A 155 -18.59 -21.80 -1.88
C VAL A 155 -20.09 -22.04 -2.17
N CYS A 156 -20.68 -23.05 -1.54
CA CYS A 156 -22.10 -23.38 -1.66
C CYS A 156 -22.91 -22.98 -0.42
N ASP A 157 -22.33 -22.16 0.44
CA ASP A 157 -22.93 -21.68 1.68
C ASP A 157 -23.24 -20.19 1.60
N VAL A 158 -24.35 -19.76 2.17
CA VAL A 158 -24.73 -18.34 2.24
C VAL A 158 -24.47 -17.87 3.66
N ALA A 159 -23.71 -16.80 3.84
CA ALA A 159 -23.51 -16.24 5.18
C ALA A 159 -24.86 -15.79 5.79
N GLU A 160 -25.18 -16.30 6.98
CA GLU A 160 -26.40 -15.91 7.68
C GLU A 160 -26.24 -14.56 8.37
N THR A 161 -27.24 -13.71 8.16
CA THR A 161 -27.34 -12.41 8.82
C THR A 161 -28.47 -12.41 9.83
N CYS A 162 -28.27 -11.73 10.96
CA CYS A 162 -29.32 -11.49 11.95
C CYS A 162 -30.52 -10.82 11.28
N THR A 163 -31.72 -11.30 11.62
CA THR A 163 -32.97 -10.77 11.03
C THR A 163 -33.41 -9.45 11.65
N GLY A 164 -32.80 -9.05 12.78
CA GLY A 164 -33.27 -7.93 13.60
C GLY A 164 -34.51 -8.22 14.45
N THR A 165 -35.13 -9.39 14.27
CA THR A 165 -36.35 -9.83 14.98
C THR A 165 -36.14 -11.10 15.79
N SER A 166 -35.00 -11.79 15.58
CA SER A 166 -34.59 -12.99 16.29
C SER A 166 -33.25 -12.76 16.99
N ALA A 167 -33.15 -13.19 18.24
CA ALA A 167 -31.91 -13.21 19.00
C ALA A 167 -31.00 -14.39 18.59
N THR A 168 -31.52 -15.38 17.86
CA THR A 168 -30.71 -16.47 17.31
C THR A 168 -30.40 -16.22 15.85
N CYS A 169 -29.18 -16.54 15.45
CA CYS A 169 -28.81 -16.61 14.04
C CYS A 169 -29.75 -17.56 13.28
N PRO A 170 -30.18 -17.22 12.04
CA PRO A 170 -30.98 -18.12 11.22
C PRO A 170 -30.32 -19.50 11.00
N ALA A 171 -31.14 -20.47 10.58
CA ALA A 171 -30.64 -21.78 10.15
C ALA A 171 -29.84 -21.67 8.84
N ASP A 172 -28.93 -22.61 8.62
CA ASP A 172 -28.04 -22.60 7.45
C ASP A 172 -28.82 -22.47 6.13
N ALA A 173 -28.42 -21.51 5.33
CA ALA A 173 -28.97 -21.29 3.99
C ALA A 173 -27.91 -21.67 2.95
N PHE A 174 -28.22 -22.69 2.14
CA PHE A 174 -27.31 -23.14 1.09
C PHE A 174 -27.67 -22.54 -0.26
N VAL A 175 -26.64 -22.31 -1.07
CA VAL A 175 -26.78 -21.88 -2.47
C VAL A 175 -27.54 -22.98 -3.24
N SER A 176 -28.47 -22.56 -4.11
CA SER A 176 -29.34 -23.44 -4.89
C SER A 176 -28.57 -24.47 -5.71
N SER A 177 -29.15 -25.65 -5.92
CA SER A 177 -28.55 -26.71 -6.74
C SER A 177 -28.47 -26.45 -8.24
N SER A 178 -28.99 -25.31 -8.70
CA SER A 178 -28.80 -24.83 -10.07
C SER A 178 -27.55 -23.96 -10.24
N VAL A 179 -26.87 -23.59 -9.16
CA VAL A 179 -25.68 -22.73 -9.21
C VAL A 179 -24.43 -23.58 -9.36
N VAL A 180 -23.63 -23.27 -10.38
CA VAL A 180 -22.33 -23.87 -10.62
C VAL A 180 -21.33 -23.35 -9.59
N CYS A 181 -20.76 -24.25 -8.80
CA CYS A 181 -19.73 -23.94 -7.80
C CYS A 181 -18.30 -24.21 -8.28
N ARG A 182 -18.17 -25.08 -9.28
CA ARG A 182 -16.93 -25.30 -10.04
C ARG A 182 -17.31 -25.41 -11.50
N ALA A 183 -16.79 -24.49 -12.32
CA ALA A 183 -17.04 -24.52 -13.75
C ALA A 183 -16.20 -25.61 -14.40
N ALA A 184 -16.74 -26.25 -15.43
CA ALA A 184 -15.99 -27.19 -16.25
C ALA A 184 -14.78 -26.50 -16.89
N VAL A 185 -13.62 -27.15 -16.79
CA VAL A 185 -12.40 -26.80 -17.52
C VAL A 185 -12.69 -26.85 -19.03
N ALA A 186 -12.27 -25.80 -19.72
CA ALA A 186 -12.37 -25.72 -21.18
C ALA A 186 -11.59 -26.88 -21.81
N GLY A 187 -12.27 -27.66 -22.65
CA GLY A 187 -11.70 -28.87 -23.25
C GLY A 187 -12.71 -30.01 -23.37
N GLY A 188 -13.84 -29.97 -22.67
CA GLY A 188 -14.96 -30.90 -22.90
C GLY A 188 -14.85 -32.27 -22.22
N CYS A 189 -13.80 -32.52 -21.41
CA CYS A 189 -13.70 -33.70 -20.55
C CYS A 189 -14.01 -33.45 -19.08
N ASP A 190 -14.39 -32.23 -18.75
CA ASP A 190 -14.75 -31.83 -17.39
C ASP A 190 -16.25 -31.58 -17.26
N ILE A 191 -16.83 -31.89 -16.10
CA ILE A 191 -18.25 -31.66 -15.82
C ILE A 191 -18.32 -30.49 -14.84
N ALA A 192 -19.18 -29.51 -15.11
CA ALA A 192 -19.41 -28.44 -14.16
C ALA A 192 -20.17 -28.99 -12.94
N GLU A 193 -19.66 -28.77 -11.74
CA GLU A 193 -20.36 -29.14 -10.52
C GLU A 193 -21.25 -28.01 -10.03
N ASN A 194 -22.46 -28.39 -9.70
CA ASN A 194 -23.41 -27.52 -9.06
C ASN A 194 -23.39 -27.73 -7.54
N CYS A 195 -23.75 -26.68 -6.81
CA CYS A 195 -24.00 -26.81 -5.38
C CYS A 195 -25.03 -27.91 -5.10
N PRO A 196 -24.95 -28.61 -3.98
CA PRO A 196 -25.90 -29.67 -3.69
C PRO A 196 -27.25 -29.12 -3.18
N GLY A 197 -27.32 -27.83 -2.83
CA GLY A 197 -28.53 -27.19 -2.28
C GLY A 197 -28.82 -27.52 -0.82
N ASN A 198 -27.96 -28.32 -0.19
CA ASN A 198 -28.15 -28.83 1.18
C ASN A 198 -26.84 -28.96 1.97
N GLY A 199 -25.75 -28.33 1.51
CA GLY A 199 -24.46 -28.39 2.17
C GLY A 199 -23.48 -27.33 1.66
N PRO A 200 -22.44 -27.01 2.44
CA PRO A 200 -21.60 -25.84 2.22
C PRO A 200 -20.52 -26.03 1.14
N ASN A 201 -20.21 -27.29 0.82
CA ASN A 201 -19.13 -27.63 -0.09
C ASN A 201 -19.64 -27.96 -1.49
N CYS A 202 -18.89 -27.52 -2.49
CA CYS A 202 -19.04 -28.03 -3.84
C CYS A 202 -18.77 -29.54 -3.85
N PRO A 203 -19.52 -30.35 -4.62
CA PRO A 203 -19.23 -31.77 -4.78
C PRO A 203 -17.79 -32.03 -5.24
N ALA A 204 -17.33 -33.28 -5.06
CA ALA A 204 -16.04 -33.70 -5.60
C ALA A 204 -16.00 -33.51 -7.12
N ASP A 205 -14.83 -33.14 -7.63
CA ASP A 205 -14.56 -32.91 -9.04
C ASP A 205 -14.83 -34.19 -9.86
N VAL A 206 -15.71 -34.11 -10.86
CA VAL A 206 -16.14 -35.25 -11.69
C VAL A 206 -15.78 -35.01 -13.15
N VAL A 207 -14.98 -35.91 -13.70
CA VAL A 207 -14.64 -35.92 -15.13
C VAL A 207 -15.66 -36.70 -15.97
N GLN A 208 -15.74 -36.39 -17.26
CA GLN A 208 -16.55 -37.14 -18.22
C GLN A 208 -16.15 -38.63 -18.25
N PRO A 209 -17.10 -39.57 -18.45
CA PRO A 209 -16.81 -40.99 -18.56
C PRO A 209 -15.78 -41.32 -19.64
N ASN A 210 -15.02 -42.39 -19.44
CA ASN A 210 -14.11 -42.92 -20.47
C ASN A 210 -14.88 -43.21 -21.77
N GLY A 211 -14.35 -42.72 -22.90
CA GLY A 211 -14.94 -42.89 -24.22
C GLY A 211 -15.87 -41.75 -24.64
N THR A 212 -16.14 -40.76 -23.78
CA THR A 212 -16.91 -39.56 -24.14
C THR A 212 -16.13 -38.75 -25.16
N VAL A 213 -16.70 -38.51 -26.34
CA VAL A 213 -16.05 -37.72 -27.40
C VAL A 213 -15.99 -36.26 -26.96
N CYS A 214 -14.78 -35.76 -26.69
CA CYS A 214 -14.54 -34.37 -26.31
C CYS A 214 -14.21 -33.47 -27.50
N ARG A 215 -13.70 -34.07 -28.59
CA ARG A 215 -13.58 -33.41 -29.88
C ARG A 215 -13.94 -34.37 -30.99
N ALA A 216 -14.89 -33.97 -31.83
CA ALA A 216 -15.26 -34.75 -33.00
C ALA A 216 -14.19 -34.60 -34.09
N ALA A 217 -14.00 -35.64 -34.90
CA ALA A 217 -13.14 -35.56 -36.07
C ALA A 217 -13.67 -34.49 -37.05
N ALA A 218 -12.84 -33.51 -37.38
CA ALA A 218 -13.14 -32.39 -38.27
C ALA A 218 -12.94 -32.74 -39.76
N GLY A 219 -12.47 -33.95 -40.09
CA GLY A 219 -12.29 -34.42 -41.46
C GLY A 219 -11.82 -35.87 -41.53
N GLU A 220 -11.67 -36.40 -42.74
CA GLU A 220 -11.36 -37.82 -42.96
C GLU A 220 -9.97 -38.23 -42.42
N CYS A 221 -9.02 -37.30 -42.29
CA CYS A 221 -7.69 -37.55 -41.75
C CYS A 221 -7.53 -37.18 -40.26
N ASP A 222 -8.62 -36.73 -39.64
CA ASP A 222 -8.68 -36.39 -38.21
C ASP A 222 -9.19 -37.57 -37.37
N LEU A 223 -8.66 -37.74 -36.16
CA LEU A 223 -9.23 -38.69 -35.19
C LEU A 223 -10.13 -37.93 -34.22
N ALA A 224 -11.19 -38.58 -33.75
CA ALA A 224 -12.00 -38.05 -32.66
C ALA A 224 -11.33 -38.39 -31.32
N GLU A 225 -11.15 -37.39 -30.47
CA GLU A 225 -10.60 -37.58 -29.13
C GLU A 225 -11.69 -37.92 -28.15
N THR A 226 -11.36 -38.86 -27.29
CA THR A 226 -12.22 -39.29 -26.21
C THR A 226 -11.56 -39.05 -24.87
N CYS A 227 -12.39 -38.68 -23.89
CA CYS A 227 -11.98 -38.59 -22.51
C CYS A 227 -11.53 -39.96 -22.01
N ASN A 228 -10.45 -39.99 -21.22
CA ASN A 228 -9.92 -41.23 -20.64
C ASN A 228 -10.62 -41.61 -19.32
N GLY A 229 -11.55 -40.78 -18.83
CA GLY A 229 -12.25 -40.98 -17.56
C GLY A 229 -11.45 -40.61 -16.31
N THR A 230 -10.29 -39.98 -16.45
CA THR A 230 -9.43 -39.53 -15.34
C THR A 230 -8.88 -38.11 -15.51
N SER A 231 -8.83 -37.59 -16.74
CA SER A 231 -8.37 -36.24 -17.08
C SER A 231 -9.54 -35.29 -17.30
N ASN A 232 -9.41 -34.06 -16.81
CA ASN A 232 -10.33 -32.95 -17.05
C ASN A 232 -10.10 -32.27 -18.43
N THR A 233 -8.96 -32.55 -19.07
CA THR A 233 -8.63 -32.03 -20.40
C THR A 233 -8.78 -33.10 -21.45
N CYS A 234 -9.30 -32.70 -22.62
CA CYS A 234 -9.30 -33.55 -23.81
C CYS A 234 -7.86 -33.77 -24.27
N PRO A 235 -7.51 -34.99 -24.71
CA PRO A 235 -6.21 -35.26 -25.30
C PRO A 235 -5.85 -34.29 -26.42
N ALA A 236 -4.55 -34.11 -26.64
CA ALA A 236 -4.05 -33.32 -27.75
C ALA A 236 -4.58 -33.85 -29.09
N ASP A 237 -4.72 -32.95 -30.05
CA ASP A 237 -5.22 -33.25 -31.37
C ASP A 237 -4.38 -34.32 -32.08
N ALA A 238 -5.01 -35.48 -32.33
CA ALA A 238 -4.41 -36.62 -33.01
C ALA A 238 -4.91 -36.73 -34.46
N LYS A 239 -3.97 -36.79 -35.39
CA LYS A 239 -4.26 -37.11 -36.80
C LYS A 239 -4.05 -38.60 -37.07
N LYS A 240 -4.70 -39.11 -38.12
CA LYS A 240 -4.34 -40.41 -38.69
C LYS A 240 -2.87 -40.41 -39.08
N THR A 241 -2.19 -41.54 -38.95
CA THR A 241 -0.76 -41.66 -39.28
C THR A 241 -0.48 -41.31 -40.73
N SER A 242 0.68 -40.67 -40.99
CA SER A 242 1.14 -40.36 -42.34
C SER A 242 1.13 -41.60 -43.24
N GLY A 243 0.58 -41.48 -44.45
CA GLY A 243 0.45 -42.58 -45.42
C GLY A 243 -0.84 -43.41 -45.29
N THR A 244 -1.73 -43.08 -44.34
CA THR A 244 -3.07 -43.70 -44.29
C THR A 244 -3.86 -43.28 -45.52
N ALA A 245 -4.36 -44.24 -46.30
CA ALA A 245 -5.18 -43.96 -47.48
C ALA A 245 -6.47 -43.22 -47.10
N CYS A 246 -6.89 -42.27 -47.93
CA CYS A 246 -8.14 -41.50 -47.79
C CYS A 246 -8.87 -41.41 -49.15
N THR A 247 -9.97 -40.65 -49.22
CA THR A 247 -10.81 -40.59 -50.43
C THR A 247 -10.01 -40.21 -51.69
N ASP A 248 -10.09 -41.07 -52.70
CA ASP A 248 -9.53 -40.91 -54.05
C ASP A 248 -10.23 -39.75 -54.80
N ASP A 249 -9.47 -38.77 -55.29
CA ASP A 249 -9.97 -37.64 -56.05
C ASP A 249 -10.19 -37.96 -57.55
N GLY A 250 -9.88 -39.19 -57.98
CA GLY A 250 -9.97 -39.66 -59.35
C GLY A 250 -8.81 -39.20 -60.24
N ASN A 251 -7.80 -38.53 -59.67
CA ASN A 251 -6.60 -38.09 -60.38
C ASN A 251 -5.45 -39.08 -60.18
N ALA A 252 -5.09 -39.78 -61.25
CA ALA A 252 -3.99 -40.76 -61.20
C ALA A 252 -2.60 -40.16 -60.89
N CYS A 253 -2.44 -38.83 -60.92
CA CYS A 253 -1.18 -38.13 -60.66
C CYS A 253 -0.97 -37.74 -59.18
N THR A 254 -1.97 -37.91 -58.33
CA THR A 254 -1.91 -37.60 -56.89
C THR A 254 -1.83 -38.89 -56.06
N SER A 255 -1.34 -38.78 -54.83
CA SER A 255 -1.32 -39.88 -53.86
C SER A 255 -2.24 -39.55 -52.69
N ASP A 256 -3.45 -40.13 -52.67
CA ASP A 256 -4.49 -39.80 -51.69
C ASP A 256 -4.19 -40.39 -50.31
N THR A 257 -3.48 -39.62 -49.49
CA THR A 257 -3.02 -40.06 -48.18
C THR A 257 -3.13 -38.94 -47.15
N CYS A 258 -3.32 -39.32 -45.89
CA CYS A 258 -3.14 -38.40 -44.77
C CYS A 258 -1.64 -38.13 -44.56
N ASP A 259 -1.26 -36.88 -44.30
CA ASP A 259 0.13 -36.45 -44.07
C ASP A 259 0.56 -36.51 -42.59
N GLY A 260 -0.37 -36.85 -41.69
CA GLY A 260 -0.14 -36.88 -40.24
C GLY A 260 -0.29 -35.53 -39.54
N THR A 261 -0.66 -34.46 -40.25
CA THR A 261 -0.80 -33.10 -39.71
C THR A 261 -2.13 -32.43 -40.07
N SER A 262 -2.74 -32.76 -41.21
CA SER A 262 -3.97 -32.16 -41.73
C SER A 262 -5.23 -32.97 -41.38
N ASN A 263 -6.36 -32.27 -41.24
CA ASN A 263 -7.69 -32.89 -41.05
C ASN A 263 -8.25 -33.48 -42.35
N LEU A 264 -7.75 -33.00 -43.48
CA LEU A 264 -8.26 -33.33 -44.81
C LEU A 264 -7.34 -34.31 -45.51
N CYS A 265 -7.91 -35.11 -46.41
CA CYS A 265 -7.14 -35.93 -47.34
C CYS A 265 -6.19 -35.02 -48.12
N GLN A 266 -4.93 -35.43 -48.22
CA GLN A 266 -3.96 -34.73 -49.04
C GLN A 266 -3.85 -35.44 -50.37
N HIS A 267 -3.79 -34.64 -51.43
CA HIS A 267 -3.62 -35.09 -52.81
C HIS A 267 -2.28 -34.58 -53.36
N PRO A 268 -1.13 -34.84 -52.70
CA PRO A 268 0.16 -34.37 -53.19
C PRO A 268 0.46 -34.99 -54.56
N ALA A 269 0.93 -34.13 -55.47
CA ALA A 269 1.46 -34.57 -56.76
C ALA A 269 2.71 -35.43 -56.55
N GLY A 270 2.89 -36.44 -57.40
CA GLY A 270 4.09 -37.28 -57.37
C GLY A 270 3.85 -38.71 -56.91
N ASN A 271 2.72 -39.31 -57.29
CA ASN A 271 2.59 -40.77 -57.22
C ASN A 271 3.81 -41.42 -57.94
N PRO A 272 4.69 -42.15 -57.23
CA PRO A 272 5.89 -42.72 -57.82
C PRO A 272 5.60 -43.81 -58.88
N LEU A 273 4.34 -44.20 -59.04
CA LEU A 273 3.88 -45.17 -60.04
C LEU A 273 3.23 -44.52 -61.28
N GLY A 274 2.98 -43.20 -61.28
CA GLY A 274 2.32 -42.50 -62.39
C GLY A 274 3.17 -41.35 -62.93
N THR A 275 3.74 -41.51 -64.13
CA THR A 275 4.33 -40.37 -64.86
C THR A 275 3.21 -39.47 -65.37
N CYS A 276 3.00 -38.31 -64.73
CA CYS A 276 2.07 -37.31 -65.26
C CYS A 276 2.69 -36.73 -66.53
N LEU A 277 2.13 -37.10 -67.68
CA LEU A 277 2.54 -36.65 -69.00
C LEU A 277 1.35 -35.93 -69.60
N THR A 278 1.50 -34.64 -69.89
CA THR A 278 0.46 -33.92 -70.63
C THR A 278 0.38 -34.53 -72.03
N GLN A 279 -0.80 -35.04 -72.39
CA GLN A 279 -1.06 -35.66 -73.69
C GLN A 279 -2.05 -34.83 -74.48
N THR A 280 -1.60 -34.32 -75.62
CA THR A 280 -2.49 -33.64 -76.58
C THR A 280 -2.65 -34.51 -77.81
N GLN A 281 -3.90 -34.77 -78.21
CA GLN A 281 -4.20 -35.51 -79.42
C GLN A 281 -4.77 -34.56 -80.46
N SER A 282 -4.32 -34.69 -81.70
CA SER A 282 -4.89 -33.97 -82.82
C SER A 282 -4.93 -34.82 -84.09
N ALA A 283 -5.83 -34.49 -85.00
CA ALA A 283 -5.99 -35.13 -86.31
C ALA A 283 -5.27 -34.33 -87.40
N ALA A 284 -5.02 -34.96 -88.55
CA ALA A 284 -4.31 -34.30 -89.65
C ALA A 284 -5.16 -33.23 -90.34
N GLY A 285 -4.59 -32.04 -90.58
CA GLY A 285 -5.22 -31.00 -91.40
C GLY A 285 -4.89 -31.10 -92.89
N THR A 286 -3.88 -31.87 -93.30
CA THR A 286 -3.47 -31.99 -94.72
C THR A 286 -2.89 -33.36 -95.01
N CYS A 287 -3.51 -34.12 -95.92
CA CYS A 287 -3.02 -35.43 -96.35
C CYS A 287 -2.81 -35.45 -97.87
N ALA A 288 -1.67 -35.98 -98.31
CA ALA A 288 -1.28 -36.02 -99.71
C ALA A 288 -0.52 -37.31 -100.07
N ASN A 289 -0.59 -37.70 -101.34
CA ASN A 289 0.26 -38.77 -101.88
C ASN A 289 1.70 -38.26 -102.06
N ALA A 290 2.66 -38.93 -101.43
CA ALA A 290 4.09 -38.61 -101.52
C ALA A 290 4.89 -39.81 -102.05
N THR A 291 5.60 -39.61 -103.16
CA THR A 291 6.50 -40.61 -103.75
C THR A 291 7.76 -40.80 -102.90
N GLY A 292 8.47 -41.92 -103.07
CA GLY A 292 9.71 -42.22 -102.35
C GLY A 292 9.76 -43.64 -101.79
N ILE A 293 8.63 -44.33 -101.80
CA ILE A 293 8.46 -45.77 -101.57
C ILE A 293 7.30 -46.26 -102.43
N GLY A 294 7.29 -47.54 -102.78
CA GLY A 294 6.19 -48.13 -103.55
C GLY A 294 5.97 -47.49 -104.93
N THR A 295 4.88 -47.88 -105.58
CA THR A 295 4.52 -47.41 -106.93
C THR A 295 3.04 -47.06 -107.06
N VAL A 296 2.19 -47.53 -106.14
CA VAL A 296 0.73 -47.31 -106.19
C VAL A 296 0.37 -46.00 -105.50
N ALA A 297 -0.28 -45.08 -106.23
CA ALA A 297 -0.69 -43.80 -105.67
C ALA A 297 -1.96 -43.90 -104.81
N TRP A 298 -2.04 -43.08 -103.76
CA TRP A 298 -3.26 -42.91 -102.97
C TRP A 298 -4.28 -42.04 -103.69
N THR A 299 -5.52 -42.50 -103.73
CA THR A 299 -6.68 -41.77 -104.25
C THR A 299 -7.40 -41.05 -103.12
N ASN A 300 -7.79 -39.79 -103.34
CA ASN A 300 -8.46 -38.93 -102.35
C ASN A 300 -7.75 -38.88 -100.98
N PRO A 301 -6.44 -38.57 -100.92
CA PRO A 301 -5.67 -38.63 -99.67
C PRO A 301 -6.23 -37.73 -98.56
N SER A 302 -6.92 -36.64 -98.90
CA SER A 302 -7.57 -35.74 -97.93
C SER A 302 -8.69 -36.41 -97.11
N ARG A 303 -9.21 -37.56 -97.55
CA ARG A 303 -10.23 -38.29 -96.80
C ARG A 303 -9.71 -38.88 -95.49
N ALA A 304 -8.40 -39.14 -95.39
CA ALA A 304 -7.73 -39.60 -94.18
C ALA A 304 -7.61 -38.56 -93.04
N GLN A 305 -8.23 -37.38 -93.16
CA GLN A 305 -8.11 -36.27 -92.20
C GLN A 305 -9.09 -36.38 -91.03
N THR A 306 -10.19 -37.11 -91.20
CA THR A 306 -11.29 -37.17 -90.26
C THR A 306 -11.87 -38.56 -90.25
N SER A 307 -12.08 -39.13 -89.06
CA SER A 307 -12.80 -40.40 -88.89
C SER A 307 -14.27 -40.18 -89.25
N ASN A 308 -14.68 -40.59 -90.46
CA ASN A 308 -16.01 -40.33 -91.00
C ASN A 308 -16.47 -41.34 -92.06
N ASP A 309 -15.90 -42.54 -92.05
CA ASP A 309 -16.17 -43.62 -93.01
C ASP A 309 -15.90 -43.19 -94.48
N SER A 310 -14.95 -42.26 -94.68
CA SER A 310 -14.49 -41.80 -95.99
C SER A 310 -13.00 -42.11 -96.14
N TYR A 311 -12.69 -42.99 -97.10
CA TYR A 311 -11.36 -43.55 -97.17
C TYR A 311 -10.47 -42.88 -98.23
N ALA A 312 -9.22 -42.63 -97.85
CA ALA A 312 -8.11 -42.58 -98.79
C ALA A 312 -7.76 -44.03 -99.20
N THR A 313 -7.67 -44.31 -100.50
CA THR A 313 -7.56 -45.68 -100.99
C THR A 313 -6.35 -45.91 -101.89
N ALA A 314 -5.74 -47.09 -101.77
CA ALA A 314 -4.68 -47.57 -102.66
C ALA A 314 -5.05 -48.95 -103.23
N PRO A 315 -5.38 -49.05 -104.53
CA PRO A 315 -5.76 -50.32 -105.17
C PRO A 315 -4.52 -51.12 -105.58
N PHE A 316 -4.44 -52.36 -105.12
CA PHE A 316 -3.37 -53.29 -105.42
C PHE A 316 -3.88 -54.43 -106.31
N SER A 317 -3.03 -54.87 -107.24
CA SER A 317 -3.37 -55.88 -108.26
C SER A 317 -2.51 -57.14 -108.16
N SER A 318 -1.33 -57.05 -107.55
CA SER A 318 -0.35 -58.12 -107.45
C SER A 318 0.25 -58.25 -106.05
N SER A 319 0.71 -59.46 -105.73
CA SER A 319 1.53 -59.67 -104.53
C SER A 319 2.84 -58.89 -104.67
N GLY A 320 3.24 -58.18 -103.63
CA GLY A 320 4.41 -57.29 -103.62
C GLY A 320 4.12 -55.86 -104.07
N ASP A 321 2.89 -55.53 -104.49
CA ASP A 321 2.51 -54.14 -104.71
C ASP A 321 2.60 -53.36 -103.39
N ALA A 322 3.14 -52.15 -103.47
CA ALA A 322 3.26 -51.24 -102.35
C ALA A 322 2.82 -49.83 -102.75
N SER A 323 2.15 -49.14 -101.83
CA SER A 323 1.72 -47.77 -102.06
C SER A 323 2.85 -46.77 -101.84
N ASN A 324 2.72 -45.61 -102.46
CA ASN A 324 3.39 -44.38 -102.05
C ASN A 324 3.09 -44.07 -100.57
N TYR A 325 3.78 -43.10 -99.99
CA TYR A 325 3.39 -42.60 -98.69
C TYR A 325 2.07 -41.83 -98.78
N LEU A 326 1.12 -42.18 -97.92
CA LEU A 326 0.06 -41.27 -97.49
C LEU A 326 0.67 -40.38 -96.41
N LYS A 327 1.13 -39.20 -96.82
CA LYS A 327 1.78 -38.24 -95.94
C LYS A 327 0.74 -37.26 -95.43
N CYS A 328 0.54 -37.26 -94.11
CA CYS A 328 -0.39 -36.38 -93.42
C CYS A 328 0.39 -35.42 -92.50
N THR A 329 0.02 -34.15 -92.50
CA THR A 329 0.68 -33.04 -91.80
C THR A 329 -0.35 -32.02 -91.31
N ASN A 330 0.11 -30.91 -90.72
CA ASN A 330 -0.71 -29.81 -90.24
C ASN A 330 -1.70 -30.25 -89.14
N PHE A 331 -1.16 -30.87 -88.10
CA PHE A 331 -1.96 -31.35 -86.96
C PHE A 331 -2.37 -30.23 -85.98
N GLY A 332 -1.89 -28.99 -86.15
CA GLY A 332 -2.41 -27.84 -85.38
C GLY A 332 -2.12 -27.87 -83.87
N PHE A 333 -1.05 -28.55 -83.43
CA PHE A 333 -0.64 -28.54 -82.03
C PHE A 333 -0.26 -27.14 -81.54
N SER A 334 -0.44 -26.91 -80.25
CA SER A 334 -0.06 -25.67 -79.53
C SER A 334 0.66 -26.01 -78.23
N VAL A 335 1.71 -26.83 -78.32
CA VAL A 335 2.56 -27.20 -77.18
C VAL A 335 3.31 -25.96 -76.67
N PRO A 336 3.30 -25.67 -75.35
CA PRO A 336 4.03 -24.54 -74.78
C PRO A 336 5.53 -24.58 -75.08
N THR A 337 6.17 -23.42 -75.23
CA THR A 337 7.59 -23.32 -75.64
C THR A 337 8.58 -23.77 -74.57
N ASN A 338 8.16 -23.76 -73.31
CA ASN A 338 8.89 -24.26 -72.14
C ASN A 338 8.68 -25.76 -71.89
N SER A 339 8.00 -26.47 -72.78
CA SER A 339 7.76 -27.90 -72.64
C SER A 339 8.92 -28.76 -73.17
N THR A 340 9.10 -29.93 -72.56
CA THR A 340 10.00 -30.97 -73.07
C THR A 340 9.17 -32.12 -73.63
N ILE A 341 9.38 -32.48 -74.90
CA ILE A 341 8.67 -33.58 -75.57
C ILE A 341 9.20 -34.91 -75.06
N GLN A 342 8.31 -35.77 -74.58
CA GLN A 342 8.64 -37.07 -73.98
C GLN A 342 8.32 -38.23 -74.94
N GLY A 343 7.29 -38.10 -75.78
CA GLY A 343 6.97 -39.12 -76.76
C GLY A 343 5.89 -38.72 -77.75
N ILE A 344 5.84 -39.45 -78.87
CA ILE A 344 4.92 -39.23 -79.97
C ILE A 344 4.32 -40.57 -80.38
N LYS A 345 3.01 -40.68 -80.22
CA LYS A 345 2.22 -41.84 -80.66
C LYS A 345 1.41 -41.46 -81.89
N VAL A 346 1.55 -42.21 -82.97
CA VAL A 346 0.78 -42.05 -84.21
C VAL A 346 -0.26 -43.15 -84.27
N GLU A 347 -1.53 -42.80 -84.50
CA GLU A 347 -2.62 -43.76 -84.63
C GLU A 347 -3.27 -43.59 -86.00
N TRP A 348 -3.23 -44.65 -86.80
CA TRP A 348 -3.90 -44.71 -88.09
C TRP A 348 -5.17 -45.55 -87.97
N GLU A 349 -6.29 -45.02 -88.42
CA GLU A 349 -7.52 -45.76 -88.62
C GLU A 349 -7.54 -46.29 -90.05
N TYR A 350 -7.38 -47.60 -90.18
CA TYR A 350 -7.39 -48.25 -91.47
C TYR A 350 -8.12 -49.58 -91.38
N SER A 351 -8.61 -50.03 -92.54
CA SER A 351 -9.23 -51.33 -92.68
C SER A 351 -8.91 -51.98 -94.01
N ASN A 352 -9.08 -53.29 -94.03
CA ASN A 352 -9.06 -54.09 -95.24
C ASN A 352 -10.45 -54.68 -95.45
N THR A 353 -11.19 -54.14 -96.42
CA THR A 353 -12.57 -54.50 -96.76
C THR A 353 -12.75 -55.98 -97.12
N SER A 354 -11.67 -56.75 -97.30
CA SER A 354 -11.79 -58.20 -97.31
C SER A 354 -10.49 -58.91 -96.89
N GLY A 355 -10.31 -58.97 -95.57
CA GLY A 355 -9.59 -60.00 -94.81
C GLY A 355 -8.12 -60.27 -95.16
N GLY A 356 -7.20 -59.85 -94.27
CA GLY A 356 -5.96 -60.58 -93.97
C GLY A 356 -4.76 -60.49 -94.93
N THR A 357 -4.77 -59.61 -95.93
CA THR A 357 -3.76 -59.62 -97.03
C THR A 357 -2.99 -58.31 -97.25
N ILE A 358 -3.48 -57.21 -96.67
CA ILE A 358 -2.82 -55.89 -96.64
C ILE A 358 -2.10 -55.75 -95.31
N GLN A 359 -0.89 -55.20 -95.32
CA GLN A 359 -0.11 -54.88 -94.13
C GLN A 359 0.64 -53.56 -94.33
N ASP A 360 1.39 -53.15 -93.30
CA ASP A 360 2.27 -52.00 -93.42
C ASP A 360 3.47 -52.33 -94.30
N ASN A 361 3.82 -51.38 -95.15
CA ASN A 361 5.10 -51.34 -95.86
C ASN A 361 6.07 -50.37 -95.19
N ALA A 362 5.57 -49.26 -94.65
CA ALA A 362 6.33 -48.31 -93.84
C ALA A 362 5.39 -47.44 -92.99
N SER A 363 5.76 -47.12 -91.74
CA SER A 363 5.09 -46.16 -90.87
C SER A 363 6.14 -45.26 -90.23
N ARG A 364 6.11 -43.96 -90.54
CA ARG A 364 7.17 -43.00 -90.20
C ARG A 364 6.63 -41.67 -89.72
N ILE A 365 7.40 -40.98 -88.90
CA ILE A 365 7.11 -39.61 -88.47
C ILE A 365 7.63 -38.58 -89.49
N VAL A 366 6.98 -37.43 -89.59
CA VAL A 366 7.34 -36.32 -90.49
C VAL A 366 7.75 -35.11 -89.66
N LYS A 367 8.94 -34.56 -89.94
CA LYS A 367 9.49 -33.38 -89.26
C LYS A 367 9.78 -32.27 -90.26
N GLY A 368 9.21 -31.09 -90.06
CA GLY A 368 9.40 -29.95 -90.97
C GLY A 368 9.02 -30.26 -92.44
N GLY A 369 8.07 -31.17 -92.65
CA GLY A 369 7.66 -31.65 -93.97
C GLY A 369 8.54 -32.76 -94.57
N THR A 370 9.60 -33.21 -93.90
CA THR A 370 10.45 -34.31 -94.37
C THR A 370 10.03 -35.62 -93.71
N ILE A 371 9.83 -36.69 -94.49
CA ILE A 371 9.52 -38.02 -93.96
C ILE A 371 10.79 -38.61 -93.33
N GLY A 372 10.71 -39.05 -92.08
CA GLY A 372 11.83 -39.59 -91.32
C GLY A 372 12.36 -40.92 -91.86
N THR A 373 13.45 -41.40 -91.25
CA THR A 373 14.10 -42.67 -91.61
C THR A 373 13.69 -43.82 -90.69
N THR A 374 13.33 -43.53 -89.44
CA THR A 374 12.88 -44.53 -88.47
C THR A 374 11.53 -45.10 -88.89
N ASP A 375 11.52 -46.41 -89.11
CA ASP A 375 10.32 -47.15 -89.49
C ASP A 375 9.75 -47.93 -88.30
N LYS A 376 8.45 -47.82 -88.09
CA LYS A 376 7.70 -48.54 -87.05
C LYS A 376 6.66 -49.49 -87.64
N SER A 377 6.65 -49.69 -88.96
CA SER A 377 5.73 -50.62 -89.64
C SER A 377 5.78 -52.02 -89.05
N THR A 378 4.63 -52.73 -89.09
CA THR A 378 4.55 -54.14 -88.70
C THR A 378 4.05 -55.00 -89.86
N ALA A 379 4.47 -56.26 -89.91
CA ALA A 379 3.94 -57.24 -90.87
C ALA A 379 2.54 -57.79 -90.46
N THR A 380 1.84 -57.08 -89.59
CA THR A 380 0.51 -57.45 -89.11
C THR A 380 -0.50 -57.09 -90.18
N ALA A 381 -1.36 -58.05 -90.53
CA ALA A 381 -2.42 -57.77 -91.48
C ALA A 381 -3.39 -56.73 -90.91
N TRP A 382 -3.81 -55.78 -91.77
CA TRP A 382 -4.77 -54.75 -91.41
C TRP A 382 -6.13 -55.36 -91.00
N PRO A 383 -6.80 -54.78 -89.99
CA PRO A 383 -8.04 -55.30 -89.46
C PRO A 383 -9.16 -55.28 -90.50
N GLY A 384 -10.13 -56.19 -90.34
CA GLY A 384 -11.29 -56.29 -91.24
C GLY A 384 -12.37 -55.23 -91.01
N THR A 385 -12.20 -54.41 -89.98
CA THR A 385 -13.09 -53.31 -89.58
C THR A 385 -12.24 -52.10 -89.26
N ASP A 386 -12.82 -50.89 -89.34
CA ASP A 386 -12.12 -49.66 -89.01
C ASP A 386 -11.66 -49.67 -87.56
N THR A 387 -10.35 -49.53 -87.37
CA THR A 387 -9.69 -49.64 -86.07
C THR A 387 -8.46 -48.76 -86.08
N PHE A 388 -8.26 -47.97 -85.03
CA PHE A 388 -7.01 -47.26 -84.80
C PHE A 388 -5.90 -48.23 -84.39
N VAL A 389 -4.80 -48.22 -85.14
CA VAL A 389 -3.57 -48.95 -84.81
C VAL A 389 -2.47 -47.94 -84.49
N ALA A 390 -1.82 -48.15 -83.34
CA ALA A 390 -0.84 -47.24 -82.77
C ALA A 390 0.61 -47.62 -83.12
N TYR A 391 1.42 -46.61 -83.38
CA TYR A 391 2.86 -46.69 -83.58
C TYR A 391 3.56 -45.67 -82.67
N GLY A 392 4.68 -46.08 -82.07
CA GLY A 392 5.32 -45.30 -81.00
C GLY A 392 4.57 -45.39 -79.67
N SER A 393 4.89 -44.50 -78.74
CA SER A 393 4.30 -44.46 -77.40
C SER A 393 4.47 -43.07 -76.79
N SER A 394 3.93 -42.88 -75.58
CA SER A 394 4.12 -41.67 -74.78
C SER A 394 5.57 -41.41 -74.34
N ALA A 395 6.49 -42.35 -74.60
CA ALA A 395 7.92 -42.23 -74.31
C ALA A 395 8.81 -42.45 -75.57
N ASP A 396 8.22 -42.59 -76.76
CA ASP A 396 8.96 -42.86 -78.00
C ASP A 396 9.16 -41.58 -78.82
N LEU A 397 10.42 -41.15 -78.96
CA LEU A 397 10.81 -39.97 -79.75
C LEU A 397 11.14 -40.29 -81.21
N TRP A 398 10.85 -41.51 -81.68
CA TRP A 398 11.10 -41.95 -83.06
C TRP A 398 12.59 -41.86 -83.47
N SER A 399 13.50 -41.97 -82.50
CA SER A 399 14.96 -41.80 -82.65
C SER A 399 15.39 -40.43 -83.22
N ASP A 400 14.59 -39.40 -82.98
CA ASP A 400 14.92 -37.99 -83.26
C ASP A 400 14.77 -37.17 -81.96
N SER A 401 15.23 -35.92 -81.99
CA SER A 401 14.99 -34.94 -80.94
C SER A 401 13.79 -34.06 -81.32
N TRP A 402 12.96 -33.67 -80.37
CA TRP A 402 11.76 -32.88 -80.66
C TRP A 402 11.66 -31.67 -79.76
N THR A 403 11.45 -30.51 -80.37
CA THR A 403 11.12 -29.26 -79.66
C THR A 403 9.64 -28.94 -79.82
N PRO A 404 9.03 -28.15 -78.92
CA PRO A 404 7.67 -27.64 -79.11
C PRO A 404 7.48 -26.94 -80.47
N SER A 405 8.50 -26.23 -80.96
CA SER A 405 8.47 -25.62 -82.30
C SER A 405 8.42 -26.63 -83.45
N ASP A 406 9.07 -27.78 -83.30
CA ASP A 406 8.99 -28.85 -84.30
C ASP A 406 7.56 -29.41 -84.37
N ILE A 407 6.92 -29.63 -83.22
CA ILE A 407 5.57 -30.20 -83.10
C ILE A 407 4.48 -29.22 -83.56
N ASN A 408 4.61 -27.94 -83.20
CA ASN A 408 3.66 -26.89 -83.58
C ASN A 408 3.79 -26.49 -85.06
N SER A 409 4.83 -26.95 -85.76
CA SER A 409 5.02 -26.70 -87.19
C SER A 409 3.89 -27.35 -88.00
N SER A 410 3.35 -26.63 -88.98
CA SER A 410 2.41 -27.22 -89.95
C SER A 410 3.05 -28.33 -90.79
N GLY A 411 4.38 -28.42 -90.83
CA GLY A 411 5.13 -29.51 -91.46
C GLY A 411 5.28 -30.77 -90.60
N PHE A 412 4.87 -30.76 -89.33
CA PHE A 412 4.86 -31.95 -88.48
C PHE A 412 3.74 -32.91 -88.88
N GLY A 413 4.01 -34.21 -88.80
CA GLY A 413 2.97 -35.21 -89.05
C GLY A 413 3.48 -36.65 -89.15
N ALA A 414 2.80 -37.47 -89.94
CA ALA A 414 3.10 -38.89 -90.11
C ALA A 414 2.93 -39.34 -91.57
N ALA A 415 3.56 -40.46 -91.92
CA ALA A 415 3.49 -41.06 -93.25
C ALA A 415 3.33 -42.58 -93.15
N LEU A 416 2.32 -43.11 -93.86
CA LEU A 416 2.04 -44.55 -93.94
C LEU A 416 2.12 -45.03 -95.39
N SER A 417 2.71 -46.20 -95.60
CA SER A 417 2.67 -46.94 -96.86
C SER A 417 2.18 -48.36 -96.57
N ALA A 418 1.37 -48.92 -97.45
CA ALA A 418 0.79 -50.24 -97.32
C ALA A 418 1.35 -51.17 -98.40
N SER A 419 1.43 -52.47 -98.13
CA SER A 419 1.77 -53.49 -99.13
C SER A 419 0.79 -54.65 -99.11
N GLN A 420 0.73 -55.37 -100.23
CA GLN A 420 -0.05 -56.59 -100.36
C GLN A 420 0.86 -57.83 -100.41
N ASN A 421 0.54 -58.84 -99.60
CA ASN A 421 1.36 -60.07 -99.49
C ASN A 421 0.75 -61.31 -100.17
N SER A 422 -0.40 -61.18 -100.84
CA SER A 422 -1.03 -62.27 -101.59
C SER A 422 -1.47 -61.82 -102.98
N GLY A 423 -1.66 -62.72 -103.94
CA GLY A 423 -2.22 -62.36 -105.25
C GLY A 423 -3.72 -62.03 -105.18
N GLY A 424 -4.19 -61.10 -106.01
CA GLY A 424 -5.61 -60.71 -106.14
C GLY A 424 -5.85 -59.20 -106.05
N SER A 425 -6.99 -58.71 -106.56
CA SER A 425 -7.32 -57.28 -106.49
C SER A 425 -7.83 -56.90 -105.10
N ARG A 426 -7.05 -56.10 -104.36
CA ARG A 426 -7.36 -55.61 -103.00
C ARG A 426 -7.25 -54.09 -102.94
N THR A 427 -7.76 -53.48 -101.87
CA THR A 427 -7.66 -52.04 -101.67
C THR A 427 -7.35 -51.74 -100.21
N ALA A 428 -6.20 -51.11 -99.98
CA ALA A 428 -5.89 -50.52 -98.68
C ALA A 428 -6.74 -49.26 -98.49
N SER A 429 -7.40 -49.14 -97.34
CA SER A 429 -8.30 -48.04 -97.02
C SER A 429 -7.91 -47.42 -95.69
N VAL A 430 -7.69 -46.11 -95.68
CA VAL A 430 -7.34 -45.32 -94.48
C VAL A 430 -8.40 -44.25 -94.29
N ASP A 431 -9.04 -44.23 -93.13
CA ASP A 431 -10.13 -43.29 -92.79
C ASP A 431 -9.59 -42.08 -92.02
N SER A 432 -8.63 -42.29 -91.12
CA SER A 432 -8.17 -41.23 -90.24
C SER A 432 -6.72 -41.43 -89.80
N VAL A 433 -6.07 -40.32 -89.46
CA VAL A 433 -4.84 -40.34 -88.69
C VAL A 433 -4.87 -39.27 -87.61
N ARG A 434 -4.46 -39.67 -86.42
CA ARG A 434 -4.28 -38.79 -85.28
C ARG A 434 -2.92 -39.03 -84.63
N ILE A 435 -2.36 -37.99 -84.05
CA ILE A 435 -1.12 -38.04 -83.29
C ILE A 435 -1.43 -37.63 -81.85
N THR A 436 -0.88 -38.35 -80.89
CA THR A 436 -0.81 -37.93 -79.49
C THR A 436 0.62 -37.56 -79.16
N VAL A 437 0.83 -36.33 -78.70
CA VAL A 437 2.12 -35.83 -78.22
C VAL A 437 2.09 -35.79 -76.70
N SER A 438 3.06 -36.47 -76.09
CA SER A 438 3.31 -36.48 -74.65
C SER A 438 4.44 -35.52 -74.32
N TYR A 439 4.21 -34.58 -73.41
CA TYR A 439 5.22 -33.61 -72.96
C TYR A 439 5.03 -33.23 -71.49
N VAL A 440 6.07 -32.65 -70.92
CA VAL A 440 6.10 -32.07 -69.56
C VAL A 440 6.30 -30.56 -69.69
N THR A 441 5.71 -29.77 -68.80
CA THR A 441 5.76 -28.30 -68.89
C THR A 441 6.09 -27.66 -67.56
N CYS A 442 7.34 -27.22 -67.43
CA CYS A 442 7.75 -26.49 -66.24
C CYS A 442 7.02 -25.14 -66.12
N GLY A 443 6.31 -24.93 -65.01
CA GLY A 443 5.50 -23.75 -64.75
C GLY A 443 4.00 -23.96 -64.98
N ASN A 444 3.54 -25.20 -65.13
CA ASN A 444 2.11 -25.53 -65.25
C ASN A 444 1.44 -25.77 -63.88
N GLY A 445 2.22 -25.80 -62.80
CA GLY A 445 1.73 -26.04 -61.44
C GLY A 445 1.56 -27.51 -61.07
N ALA A 446 2.09 -28.43 -61.88
CA ALA A 446 2.10 -29.86 -61.64
C ALA A 446 3.52 -30.39 -61.77
N VAL A 447 4.00 -31.11 -60.74
CA VAL A 447 5.35 -31.68 -60.77
C VAL A 447 5.38 -32.84 -61.77
N ASP A 448 5.94 -32.58 -62.95
CA ASP A 448 6.03 -33.54 -64.03
C ASP A 448 7.31 -34.40 -63.93
N ALA A 449 7.42 -35.44 -64.77
CA ALA A 449 8.59 -36.31 -64.80
C ALA A 449 9.87 -35.52 -65.16
N GLY A 450 10.84 -35.50 -64.23
CA GLY A 450 12.11 -34.78 -64.35
C GLY A 450 12.16 -33.44 -63.61
N GLU A 451 11.03 -32.99 -63.06
CA GLU A 451 10.94 -31.80 -62.23
C GLU A 451 11.12 -32.16 -60.75
N GLN A 452 11.69 -31.24 -59.97
CA GLN A 452 11.77 -31.36 -58.51
C GLN A 452 10.61 -30.60 -57.83
N CYS A 453 10.07 -29.59 -58.50
CA CYS A 453 8.98 -28.74 -58.04
C CYS A 453 8.30 -28.05 -59.23
N ASP A 454 7.05 -27.62 -59.04
CA ASP A 454 6.38 -26.70 -59.96
C ASP A 454 5.30 -25.90 -59.23
N ASP A 455 5.61 -24.64 -58.88
CA ASP A 455 4.68 -23.67 -58.28
C ASP A 455 3.93 -22.85 -59.35
N GLY A 456 3.93 -23.31 -60.60
CA GLY A 456 3.30 -22.67 -61.73
C GLY A 456 3.97 -21.35 -62.11
N ALA A 457 3.17 -20.29 -62.24
CA ALA A 457 3.66 -18.95 -62.53
C ALA A 457 4.57 -18.36 -61.43
N ALA A 458 4.58 -18.95 -60.22
CA ALA A 458 5.44 -18.50 -59.13
C ALA A 458 6.90 -19.00 -59.26
N ASN A 459 7.18 -19.92 -60.19
CA ASN A 459 8.54 -20.44 -60.40
C ASN A 459 9.54 -19.32 -60.64
N GLY A 460 10.62 -19.31 -59.86
CA GLY A 460 11.70 -18.31 -59.94
C GLY A 460 11.37 -16.96 -59.30
N THR A 461 10.15 -16.72 -58.81
CA THR A 461 9.82 -15.50 -58.06
C THR A 461 10.52 -15.46 -56.71
N ALA A 462 10.69 -14.28 -56.10
CA ALA A 462 11.38 -14.15 -54.80
C ALA A 462 10.72 -14.96 -53.67
N GLY A 463 9.40 -15.13 -53.72
CA GLY A 463 8.63 -15.84 -52.68
C GLY A 463 8.62 -17.37 -52.79
N SER A 464 8.94 -17.92 -53.95
CA SER A 464 8.90 -19.37 -54.20
C SER A 464 10.25 -20.04 -53.93
N CYS A 465 10.24 -21.28 -53.42
CA CYS A 465 11.43 -22.12 -53.34
C CYS A 465 11.65 -22.99 -54.59
N CYS A 466 10.78 -22.85 -55.58
CA CYS A 466 10.97 -23.42 -56.91
C CYS A 466 11.68 -22.43 -57.84
N ALA A 467 12.71 -22.90 -58.53
CA ALA A 467 13.43 -22.12 -59.54
C ALA A 467 12.67 -22.12 -60.87
N ALA A 468 13.00 -21.18 -61.77
CA ALA A 468 12.33 -21.03 -63.08
C ALA A 468 12.46 -22.25 -64.00
N ASN A 469 13.35 -23.20 -63.69
CA ASN A 469 13.56 -24.45 -64.40
C ASN A 469 13.01 -25.67 -63.65
N CYS A 470 12.10 -25.47 -62.69
CA CYS A 470 11.44 -26.53 -61.93
C CYS A 470 12.41 -27.41 -61.11
N THR A 471 13.49 -26.78 -60.65
CA THR A 471 14.43 -27.34 -59.66
C THR A 471 14.30 -26.61 -58.33
N PHE A 472 14.64 -27.25 -57.21
CA PHE A 472 14.65 -26.55 -55.93
C PHE A 472 15.71 -25.45 -55.92
N LYS A 473 15.36 -24.27 -55.39
CA LYS A 473 16.35 -23.23 -55.09
C LYS A 473 17.33 -23.72 -54.03
N THR A 474 18.54 -23.16 -54.04
CA THR A 474 19.60 -23.50 -53.08
C THR A 474 19.16 -23.27 -51.63
N SER A 475 19.65 -24.11 -50.73
CA SER A 475 19.40 -23.96 -49.28
C SER A 475 19.81 -22.57 -48.78
N GLY A 476 19.00 -21.96 -47.92
CA GLY A 476 19.23 -20.62 -47.36
C GLY A 476 18.80 -19.46 -48.25
N THR A 477 18.23 -19.72 -49.44
CA THR A 477 17.64 -18.66 -50.28
C THR A 477 16.39 -18.12 -49.59
N ALA A 478 16.25 -16.79 -49.50
CA ALA A 478 15.05 -16.18 -48.95
C ALA A 478 13.79 -16.54 -49.76
N CYS A 479 12.67 -16.75 -49.07
CA CYS A 479 11.36 -17.04 -49.66
C CYS A 479 10.26 -16.17 -49.03
N THR A 480 8.99 -16.52 -49.25
CA THR A 480 7.85 -15.72 -48.76
C THR A 480 7.90 -15.60 -47.24
N ASP A 481 7.88 -14.37 -46.74
CA ASP A 481 7.78 -14.03 -45.32
C ASP A 481 6.38 -14.39 -44.79
N ASP A 482 6.30 -15.14 -43.69
CA ASP A 482 5.04 -15.50 -43.02
C ASP A 482 4.48 -14.37 -42.13
N GLY A 483 5.19 -13.24 -42.07
CA GLY A 483 4.87 -12.09 -41.24
C GLY A 483 5.30 -12.27 -39.78
N ASN A 484 5.97 -13.37 -39.43
CA ASN A 484 6.45 -13.61 -38.09
C ASN A 484 7.89 -13.10 -37.93
N PRO A 485 8.13 -12.08 -37.08
CA PRO A 485 9.47 -11.53 -36.91
C PRO A 485 10.48 -12.51 -36.26
N CYS A 486 10.00 -13.61 -35.66
CA CYS A 486 10.85 -14.62 -35.00
C CYS A 486 11.22 -15.82 -35.89
N THR A 487 10.88 -15.80 -37.17
CA THR A 487 11.23 -16.85 -38.13
C THR A 487 12.24 -16.34 -39.15
N THR A 488 13.10 -17.23 -39.63
CA THR A 488 13.90 -17.00 -40.83
C THR A 488 13.29 -17.77 -41.98
N ASP A 489 12.83 -17.06 -42.99
CA ASP A 489 12.11 -17.63 -44.13
C ASP A 489 13.07 -18.01 -45.24
N THR A 490 13.45 -19.29 -45.27
CA THR A 490 14.45 -19.78 -46.22
C THR A 490 14.06 -21.10 -46.87
N CYS A 491 14.56 -21.31 -48.08
CA CYS A 491 14.41 -22.57 -48.79
C CYS A 491 15.33 -23.64 -48.20
N SER A 492 14.83 -24.87 -48.14
CA SER A 492 15.60 -26.01 -47.61
C SER A 492 16.66 -26.54 -48.58
N GLY A 493 16.47 -26.32 -49.89
CA GLY A 493 17.24 -26.98 -50.95
C GLY A 493 16.69 -28.33 -51.40
N SER A 494 15.61 -28.81 -50.77
CA SER A 494 15.04 -30.15 -51.00
C SER A 494 13.52 -30.16 -51.08
N SER A 495 12.87 -28.99 -51.00
CA SER A 495 11.42 -28.80 -51.08
C SER A 495 11.09 -27.45 -51.71
N ASN A 496 9.91 -27.33 -52.31
CA ASN A 496 9.33 -26.06 -52.79
C ASN A 496 8.62 -25.26 -51.69
N LEU A 497 8.48 -25.83 -50.49
CA LEU A 497 7.93 -25.14 -49.33
C LEU A 497 8.98 -24.21 -48.71
N CYS A 498 8.54 -23.00 -48.36
CA CYS A 498 9.33 -22.08 -47.56
C CYS A 498 9.42 -22.60 -46.12
N GLN A 499 10.62 -22.64 -45.55
CA GLN A 499 10.80 -23.01 -44.15
C GLN A 499 10.81 -21.77 -43.29
N HIS A 500 9.89 -21.74 -42.32
CA HIS A 500 9.75 -20.68 -41.32
C HIS A 500 10.39 -21.16 -40.00
N ALA A 501 11.71 -21.38 -40.02
CA ALA A 501 12.42 -21.90 -38.87
C ALA A 501 12.63 -20.82 -37.80
N PRO A 502 12.67 -21.16 -36.50
CA PRO A 502 13.06 -20.22 -35.45
C PRO A 502 14.35 -19.48 -35.76
N GLY A 503 14.37 -18.15 -35.57
CA GLY A 503 15.52 -17.32 -35.88
C GLY A 503 15.41 -15.88 -35.36
N ASN A 504 16.18 -14.97 -35.97
CA ASN A 504 16.17 -13.53 -35.69
C ASN A 504 16.36 -13.14 -34.21
N ALA A 505 17.27 -13.81 -33.51
CA ALA A 505 17.58 -13.54 -32.10
C ALA A 505 17.80 -12.04 -31.82
N GLY A 506 17.09 -11.51 -30.81
CA GLY A 506 17.16 -10.10 -30.43
C GLY A 506 16.22 -9.17 -31.18
N THR A 507 15.49 -9.65 -32.20
CA THR A 507 14.46 -8.86 -32.89
C THR A 507 13.25 -8.68 -31.97
N VAL A 508 12.75 -7.45 -31.85
CA VAL A 508 11.55 -7.15 -31.04
C VAL A 508 10.32 -7.74 -31.75
N CYS A 509 9.70 -8.73 -31.13
CA CYS A 509 8.48 -9.37 -31.65
C CYS A 509 7.21 -8.80 -31.03
N ARG A 510 7.33 -8.17 -29.86
CA ARG A 510 6.29 -7.34 -29.26
C ARG A 510 6.93 -6.12 -28.59
N ALA A 511 6.47 -4.93 -28.96
CA ALA A 511 6.88 -3.70 -28.30
C ALA A 511 6.20 -3.57 -26.92
N ALA A 512 6.90 -2.95 -25.97
CA ALA A 512 6.31 -2.56 -24.69
C ALA A 512 5.17 -1.56 -24.92
N ALA A 513 3.99 -1.84 -24.38
CA ALA A 513 2.82 -0.98 -24.46
C ALA A 513 2.93 0.26 -23.56
N ASP A 514 3.62 0.14 -22.42
CA ASP A 514 3.79 1.22 -21.44
C ASP A 514 5.02 0.94 -20.53
N VAL A 515 5.33 1.82 -19.57
CA VAL A 515 6.55 1.79 -18.76
C VAL A 515 6.70 0.55 -17.87
N CYS A 516 5.61 -0.07 -17.42
CA CYS A 516 5.64 -1.33 -16.66
C CYS A 516 5.58 -2.58 -17.54
N ASP A 517 5.54 -2.40 -18.86
CA ASP A 517 5.57 -3.47 -19.83
C ASP A 517 7.02 -3.77 -20.26
N VAL A 518 7.30 -5.03 -20.57
CA VAL A 518 8.59 -5.47 -21.11
C VAL A 518 8.45 -5.63 -22.62
N ALA A 519 9.43 -5.22 -23.42
CA ALA A 519 9.42 -5.58 -24.84
C ALA A 519 10.01 -6.98 -25.00
N GLU A 520 9.31 -7.89 -25.66
CA GLU A 520 9.84 -9.22 -25.92
C GLU A 520 10.62 -9.26 -27.22
N THR A 521 11.76 -9.95 -27.14
CA THR A 521 12.63 -10.21 -28.26
C THR A 521 12.65 -11.68 -28.58
N CYS A 522 12.70 -12.02 -29.87
CA CYS A 522 12.88 -13.38 -30.34
C CYS A 522 14.13 -14.00 -29.71
N THR A 523 14.03 -15.24 -29.28
CA THR A 523 15.15 -15.96 -28.65
C THR A 523 16.16 -16.49 -29.68
N GLY A 524 15.76 -16.58 -30.95
CA GLY A 524 16.50 -17.27 -32.00
C GLY A 524 16.33 -18.79 -31.99
N SER A 525 15.75 -19.36 -30.94
CA SER A 525 15.50 -20.79 -30.77
C SER A 525 14.02 -21.16 -30.81
N SER A 526 13.13 -20.18 -30.72
CA SER A 526 11.68 -20.34 -30.84
C SER A 526 11.13 -19.47 -31.96
N ALA A 527 10.18 -20.01 -32.73
CA ALA A 527 9.39 -19.28 -33.71
C ALA A 527 8.24 -18.49 -33.05
N THR A 528 7.93 -18.76 -31.79
CA THR A 528 6.97 -17.97 -31.01
C THR A 528 7.68 -16.85 -30.28
N CYS A 529 7.07 -15.66 -30.30
CA CYS A 529 7.46 -14.59 -29.40
C CYS A 529 7.30 -15.09 -27.94
N PRO A 530 8.26 -14.82 -27.05
CA PRO A 530 8.11 -15.16 -25.64
C PRO A 530 6.78 -14.64 -25.05
N PRO A 531 6.26 -15.31 -24.00
CA PRO A 531 5.07 -14.82 -23.31
C PRO A 531 5.24 -13.36 -22.88
N ASP A 532 4.16 -12.61 -23.05
CA ASP A 532 4.03 -11.21 -22.70
C ASP A 532 4.40 -10.96 -21.23
N GLY A 533 5.52 -10.27 -21.02
CA GLY A 533 6.14 -10.05 -19.72
C GLY A 533 5.82 -8.68 -19.14
N VAL A 534 5.66 -8.63 -17.83
CA VAL A 534 5.50 -7.40 -17.06
C VAL A 534 6.73 -7.17 -16.19
N ARG A 535 7.08 -5.90 -15.96
CA ARG A 535 8.20 -5.54 -15.08
C ARG A 535 7.90 -5.97 -13.64
N PRO A 536 8.93 -6.36 -12.87
CA PRO A 536 8.74 -6.80 -11.49
C PRO A 536 8.23 -5.68 -10.60
N ASN A 537 7.66 -6.05 -9.46
CA ASN A 537 7.10 -5.11 -8.49
C ASN A 537 8.13 -4.20 -7.78
N THR A 538 9.40 -4.34 -8.11
CA THR A 538 10.50 -3.49 -7.63
C THR A 538 10.89 -2.40 -8.62
N PHE A 539 10.34 -2.42 -9.84
CA PHE A 539 10.64 -1.42 -10.85
C PHE A 539 9.86 -0.14 -10.57
N VAL A 540 10.56 0.94 -10.25
CA VAL A 540 9.98 2.28 -10.10
C VAL A 540 9.58 2.79 -11.48
N CYS A 541 8.27 2.88 -11.72
CA CYS A 541 7.71 3.32 -13.00
C CYS A 541 7.40 4.81 -13.04
N ARG A 542 7.19 5.41 -11.86
CA ARG A 542 7.09 6.86 -11.67
C ARG A 542 7.82 7.20 -10.38
N ALA A 543 8.76 8.14 -10.49
CA ALA A 543 9.53 8.60 -9.35
C ALA A 543 8.81 9.79 -8.70
N GLY A 544 8.41 9.63 -7.44
CA GLY A 544 7.90 10.71 -6.60
C GLY A 544 9.00 11.41 -5.78
N SER A 545 8.63 12.12 -4.72
CA SER A 545 9.56 12.67 -3.72
C SER A 545 10.19 11.61 -2.81
N GLY A 546 9.57 10.43 -2.71
CA GLY A 546 10.05 9.30 -1.89
C GLY A 546 9.67 9.41 -0.41
N ASP A 547 8.78 10.32 -0.06
CA ASP A 547 8.18 10.46 1.27
C ASP A 547 6.65 10.33 1.20
N ILE A 548 5.96 10.59 2.31
CA ILE A 548 4.49 10.45 2.41
C ILE A 548 3.72 11.47 1.55
N CYS A 549 4.36 12.55 1.07
CA CYS A 549 3.69 13.54 0.24
C CYS A 549 3.54 13.09 -1.21
N ASP A 550 4.51 12.33 -1.70
CA ASP A 550 4.54 11.79 -3.05
C ASP A 550 5.43 10.54 -3.09
N PRO A 551 4.91 9.38 -2.66
CA PRO A 551 5.63 8.11 -2.76
C PRO A 551 6.00 7.80 -4.21
N SER A 552 7.08 7.03 -4.41
CA SER A 552 7.37 6.50 -5.76
C SER A 552 6.44 5.34 -6.09
N GLU A 553 5.84 5.35 -7.27
CA GLU A 553 5.08 4.21 -7.77
C GLU A 553 5.99 3.16 -8.39
N THR A 554 5.84 1.95 -7.89
CA THR A 554 6.41 0.76 -8.51
C THR A 554 5.34 0.06 -9.34
N CYS A 555 5.77 -0.69 -10.35
CA CYS A 555 4.90 -1.66 -10.98
C CYS A 555 4.35 -2.63 -9.91
N ASP A 556 3.20 -3.25 -10.16
CA ASP A 556 2.61 -4.24 -9.24
C ASP A 556 3.03 -5.68 -9.59
N GLY A 557 3.74 -5.87 -10.71
CA GLY A 557 4.15 -7.17 -11.24
C GLY A 557 3.05 -7.90 -12.03
N THR A 558 1.95 -7.23 -12.35
CA THR A 558 0.79 -7.79 -13.08
C THR A 558 0.24 -6.85 -14.16
N SER A 559 0.22 -5.54 -13.90
CA SER A 559 -0.22 -4.48 -14.80
C SER A 559 0.92 -3.98 -15.67
N LYS A 560 0.61 -3.71 -16.94
CA LYS A 560 1.51 -3.10 -17.92
C LYS A 560 1.64 -1.60 -17.77
N SER A 561 0.64 -0.96 -17.17
CA SER A 561 0.67 0.47 -16.88
C SER A 561 1.15 0.71 -15.46
N CYS A 562 1.89 1.79 -15.28
CA CYS A 562 2.23 2.27 -13.96
C CYS A 562 0.93 2.60 -13.19
N PRO A 563 0.85 2.29 -11.89
CA PRO A 563 -0.25 2.74 -11.06
C PRO A 563 -0.49 4.25 -11.17
N ALA A 564 -1.71 4.67 -10.85
CA ALA A 564 -2.03 6.09 -10.79
C ALA A 564 -1.13 6.79 -9.75
N ASP A 565 -0.74 8.01 -10.09
CA ASP A 565 0.07 8.89 -9.25
C ASP A 565 -0.59 9.12 -7.90
N VAL A 566 0.08 8.77 -6.80
CA VAL A 566 -0.45 8.91 -5.44
C VAL A 566 0.15 10.16 -4.80
N VAL A 567 -0.49 11.31 -5.02
CA VAL A 567 -0.08 12.57 -4.42
C VAL A 567 -0.95 12.87 -3.20
N ALA A 568 -0.34 13.06 -2.03
CA ALA A 568 -1.05 13.45 -0.82
C ALA A 568 -1.68 14.84 -1.00
N SER A 569 -2.94 14.98 -0.60
CA SER A 569 -3.66 16.25 -0.72
C SER A 569 -2.97 17.40 0.05
N SER A 570 -3.14 18.63 -0.45
CA SER A 570 -2.64 19.83 0.23
C SER A 570 -3.13 19.89 1.68
N GLY A 571 -2.23 20.14 2.63
CA GLY A 571 -2.56 20.17 4.06
C GLY A 571 -2.44 18.81 4.78
N THR A 572 -2.12 17.73 4.07
CA THR A 572 -1.83 16.42 4.70
C THR A 572 -0.58 16.54 5.56
N VAL A 573 -0.67 16.21 6.85
CA VAL A 573 0.48 16.31 7.78
C VAL A 573 1.49 15.23 7.44
N CYS A 574 2.68 15.64 7.00
CA CYS A 574 3.79 14.74 6.66
C CYS A 574 4.79 14.57 7.80
N ARG A 575 4.85 15.55 8.71
CA ARG A 575 5.55 15.44 9.99
C ARG A 575 4.76 16.18 11.06
N GLY A 576 4.46 15.48 12.15
CA GLY A 576 3.75 16.06 13.29
C GLY A 576 4.66 16.93 14.16
N ALA A 577 4.07 17.91 14.85
CA ALA A 577 4.79 18.75 15.79
C ALA A 577 5.25 17.95 17.03
N THR A 578 6.53 18.05 17.37
CA THR A 578 7.18 17.36 18.50
C THR A 578 7.27 18.20 19.78
N GLY A 579 6.58 19.34 19.83
CA GLY A 579 6.52 20.24 20.97
C GLY A 579 5.77 21.53 20.64
N GLU A 580 5.53 22.37 21.65
CA GLU A 580 4.74 23.59 21.50
C GLU A 580 5.41 24.68 20.65
N CYS A 581 6.72 24.60 20.40
CA CYS A 581 7.47 25.49 19.51
C CYS A 581 7.79 24.86 18.15
N ASP A 582 7.32 23.64 17.90
CA ASP A 582 7.42 22.94 16.62
C ASP A 582 6.19 23.22 15.76
N LEU A 583 6.36 23.39 14.44
CA LEU A 583 5.24 23.41 13.50
C LEU A 583 5.04 22.00 12.94
N ALA A 584 3.80 21.68 12.59
CA ALA A 584 3.54 20.47 11.81
C ALA A 584 3.75 20.80 10.33
N GLU A 585 4.56 20.02 9.63
CA GLU A 585 4.77 20.17 8.20
C GLU A 585 3.64 19.47 7.44
N THR A 586 3.17 20.15 6.39
CA THR A 586 2.08 19.65 5.55
C THR A 586 2.51 19.57 4.10
N CYS A 587 2.02 18.56 3.40
CA CYS A 587 2.22 18.39 1.97
C CYS A 587 1.58 19.55 1.20
N SER A 588 2.22 19.93 0.10
CA SER A 588 1.74 21.01 -0.78
C SER A 588 0.55 20.58 -1.64
N GLY A 589 0.38 19.28 -1.91
CA GLY A 589 -0.56 18.74 -2.88
C GLY A 589 -0.04 18.70 -4.32
N VAL A 590 1.26 18.94 -4.52
CA VAL A 590 1.90 18.99 -5.84
C VAL A 590 2.81 17.77 -6.02
N ALA A 591 2.65 17.05 -7.13
CA ALA A 591 3.50 15.92 -7.50
C ALA A 591 4.99 16.34 -7.56
N GLY A 592 5.86 15.45 -7.08
CA GLY A 592 7.30 15.61 -7.00
C GLY A 592 7.79 16.52 -5.86
N GLN A 593 6.90 17.11 -5.05
CA GLN A 593 7.31 17.99 -3.96
C GLN A 593 7.44 17.22 -2.64
N PRO A 594 8.63 17.21 -2.02
CA PRO A 594 8.83 16.55 -0.74
C PRO A 594 8.09 17.28 0.39
N CYS A 595 7.95 16.59 1.52
CA CYS A 595 7.56 17.20 2.77
C CYS A 595 8.50 18.40 3.06
N PRO A 596 7.95 19.58 3.41
CA PRO A 596 8.76 20.73 3.78
C PRO A 596 9.77 20.38 4.89
N SER A 597 10.90 21.08 4.90
CA SER A 597 11.90 20.94 5.96
C SER A 597 11.32 21.32 7.33
N ASP A 598 11.79 20.64 8.37
CA ASP A 598 11.39 20.86 9.77
C ASP A 598 11.44 22.36 10.16
N ALA A 599 10.25 22.94 10.38
CA ALA A 599 10.07 24.36 10.66
C ALA A 599 9.66 24.58 12.12
N LYS A 600 10.32 25.54 12.78
CA LYS A 600 9.99 25.97 14.13
C LYS A 600 9.13 27.23 14.12
N LYS A 601 8.34 27.44 15.18
CA LYS A 601 7.66 28.73 15.39
C LYS A 601 8.69 29.86 15.42
N ALA A 602 8.29 31.04 14.94
CA ALA A 602 9.20 32.18 14.88
C ALA A 602 9.78 32.54 16.26
N SER A 603 11.02 32.99 16.26
CA SER A 603 11.71 33.46 17.47
C SER A 603 10.89 34.57 18.14
N GLY A 604 10.68 34.46 19.45
CA GLY A 604 9.85 35.38 20.24
C GLY A 604 8.37 35.04 20.29
N THR A 605 7.91 33.93 19.71
CA THR A 605 6.54 33.43 19.92
C THR A 605 6.37 33.01 21.39
N ALA A 606 5.32 33.46 22.08
CA ALA A 606 5.05 33.07 23.46
C ALA A 606 4.72 31.57 23.56
N CYS A 607 5.16 30.93 24.63
CA CYS A 607 4.87 29.53 24.95
C CYS A 607 4.54 29.36 26.43
N THR A 608 4.37 28.12 26.90
CA THR A 608 3.89 27.81 28.26
C THR A 608 4.79 28.46 29.34
N ASP A 609 4.16 29.18 30.27
CA ASP A 609 4.78 29.84 31.42
C ASP A 609 5.29 28.82 32.45
N ASP A 610 6.55 28.92 32.87
CA ASP A 610 7.15 28.04 33.88
C ASP A 610 6.86 28.49 35.33
N GLY A 611 6.12 29.59 35.50
CA GLY A 611 5.74 30.16 36.78
C GLY A 611 6.88 30.93 37.47
N ASN A 612 8.02 31.13 36.79
CA ASN A 612 9.15 31.89 37.33
C ASN A 612 9.08 33.36 36.87
N PRO A 613 8.96 34.33 37.78
CA PRO A 613 8.89 35.74 37.42
C PRO A 613 10.12 36.29 36.67
N CYS A 614 11.27 35.61 36.75
CA CYS A 614 12.55 36.05 36.17
C CYS A 614 12.89 35.42 34.80
N THR A 615 12.00 34.64 34.21
CA THR A 615 12.19 33.98 32.90
C THR A 615 11.28 34.60 31.83
N LEU A 616 11.68 34.51 30.56
CA LEU A 616 10.85 34.84 29.41
C LEU A 616 10.45 33.54 28.69
N ASP A 617 9.17 33.21 28.66
CA ASP A 617 8.70 31.95 28.05
C ASP A 617 8.41 32.13 26.57
N ARG A 618 9.41 31.87 25.73
CA ARG A 618 9.32 32.09 24.29
C ARG A 618 10.04 31.02 23.47
N CYS A 619 9.53 30.76 22.27
CA CYS A 619 10.23 29.97 21.27
C CYS A 619 11.44 30.76 20.74
N ASP A 620 12.57 30.09 20.52
CA ASP A 620 13.80 30.72 20.04
C ASP A 620 13.96 30.67 18.51
N GLY A 621 13.11 29.91 17.81
CA GLY A 621 13.17 29.70 16.36
C GLY A 621 14.00 28.48 15.93
N SER A 622 14.53 27.70 16.87
CA SER A 622 15.35 26.51 16.60
C SER A 622 14.95 25.27 17.40
N ASN A 623 14.41 25.45 18.60
CA ASN A 623 14.01 24.36 19.48
C ASN A 623 12.50 24.06 19.39
N ALA A 624 12.15 22.77 19.50
CA ALA A 624 10.76 22.31 19.54
C ALA A 624 10.08 22.57 20.91
N ALA A 625 10.87 22.72 21.97
CA ALA A 625 10.41 23.02 23.33
C ALA A 625 10.43 24.53 23.61
N CYS A 626 9.55 24.98 24.52
CA CYS A 626 9.61 26.33 25.07
C CYS A 626 10.96 26.60 25.72
N GLN A 627 11.49 27.79 25.50
CA GLN A 627 12.72 28.23 26.14
C GLN A 627 12.36 29.20 27.27
N HIS A 628 13.10 29.08 28.37
CA HIS A 628 12.92 29.90 29.58
C HIS A 628 14.22 30.69 29.90
N PRO A 629 14.77 31.50 28.96
CA PRO A 629 15.94 32.32 29.23
C PRO A 629 15.64 33.38 30.30
N ALA A 630 16.70 33.89 30.92
CA ALA A 630 16.61 35.01 31.86
C ALA A 630 15.96 36.24 31.20
N GLY A 631 15.08 36.90 31.94
CA GLY A 631 14.31 38.04 31.44
C GLY A 631 13.60 38.82 32.55
N ASN A 632 12.61 39.63 32.15
CA ASN A 632 11.75 40.41 33.06
C ASN A 632 12.51 41.28 34.08
N ALA A 633 13.53 42.02 33.63
CA ALA A 633 14.28 42.94 34.48
C ALA A 633 13.35 43.89 35.24
N GLY A 634 13.49 43.96 36.58
CA GLY A 634 12.66 44.79 37.44
C GLY A 634 11.38 44.13 37.98
N ALA A 635 11.03 42.92 37.54
CA ALA A 635 9.93 42.16 38.14
C ALA A 635 10.29 41.75 39.57
N ILE A 636 9.36 41.92 40.52
CA ILE A 636 9.56 41.53 41.93
C ILE A 636 9.53 40.01 42.02
N CYS A 637 10.66 39.41 42.39
CA CYS A 637 10.77 37.96 42.55
C CYS A 637 10.79 37.53 44.03
N ARG A 638 11.03 38.47 44.94
CA ARG A 638 10.84 38.31 46.38
C ARG A 638 10.38 39.63 46.98
N ALA A 639 9.30 39.59 47.77
CA ALA A 639 8.71 40.78 48.37
C ALA A 639 9.47 41.22 49.62
N SER A 640 9.44 42.52 49.93
CA SER A 640 10.01 43.10 51.15
C SER A 640 9.34 42.54 52.40
N ALA A 641 10.13 42.11 53.40
CA ALA A 641 9.63 41.58 54.67
C ALA A 641 9.91 42.48 55.88
N GLY A 642 10.20 43.77 55.68
CA GLY A 642 10.38 44.77 56.74
C GLY A 642 11.11 46.05 56.31
N VAL A 643 11.18 47.06 57.19
CA VAL A 643 11.81 48.35 56.87
C VAL A 643 13.33 48.26 56.65
N CYS A 644 13.97 47.19 57.15
CA CYS A 644 15.38 46.89 56.91
C CYS A 644 15.57 45.79 55.84
N ASP A 645 14.52 45.41 55.11
CA ASP A 645 14.52 44.29 54.16
C ASP A 645 13.86 44.69 52.81
N PRO A 646 14.62 45.21 51.83
CA PRO A 646 14.10 45.61 50.53
C PRO A 646 13.55 44.43 49.71
N ALA A 647 12.66 44.70 48.75
CA ALA A 647 12.20 43.67 47.81
C ALA A 647 13.27 43.40 46.73
N GLU A 648 13.52 42.12 46.40
CA GLU A 648 14.40 41.75 45.30
C GLU A 648 13.66 41.71 43.96
N THR A 649 14.31 42.30 42.96
CA THR A 649 13.84 42.30 41.58
C THR A 649 14.75 41.49 40.68
N CYS A 650 14.18 40.81 39.69
CA CYS A 650 14.91 40.10 38.65
C CYS A 650 15.92 41.04 37.96
N THR A 651 17.13 40.55 37.72
CA THR A 651 18.20 41.34 37.08
C THR A 651 18.05 41.41 35.55
N GLY A 652 17.20 40.55 34.97
CA GLY A 652 17.10 40.35 33.52
C GLY A 652 18.21 39.51 32.90
N THR A 653 19.22 39.13 33.67
CA THR A 653 20.37 38.33 33.21
C THR A 653 20.50 36.98 33.93
N SER A 654 19.68 36.76 34.97
CA SER A 654 19.61 35.51 35.73
C SER A 654 18.19 34.97 35.72
N THR A 655 18.05 33.66 35.60
CA THR A 655 16.77 32.95 35.77
C THR A 655 16.42 32.75 37.24
N THR A 656 17.34 33.06 38.16
CA THR A 656 17.11 32.99 39.60
C THR A 656 16.93 34.39 40.18
N CYS A 657 16.00 34.51 41.12
CA CYS A 657 15.87 35.71 41.94
C CYS A 657 17.18 35.98 42.69
N PRO A 658 17.65 37.25 42.79
CA PRO A 658 18.80 37.60 43.60
C PRO A 658 18.70 37.08 45.04
N ALA A 659 19.86 36.94 45.68
CA ALA A 659 19.92 36.57 47.10
C ALA A 659 19.21 37.61 47.96
N ASP A 660 18.54 37.13 49.01
CA ASP A 660 17.84 37.95 50.00
C ASP A 660 18.82 38.92 50.69
N ALA A 661 18.67 40.22 50.42
CA ALA A 661 19.65 41.23 50.79
C ALA A 661 19.05 42.20 51.83
N LYS A 662 19.60 42.19 53.05
CA LYS A 662 19.20 43.15 54.09
C LYS A 662 19.85 44.52 53.87
N SER A 663 19.17 45.57 54.36
CA SER A 663 19.68 46.93 54.32
C SER A 663 21.01 47.04 55.08
N PRO A 664 22.03 47.76 54.56
CA PRO A 664 23.34 47.83 55.18
C PRO A 664 23.31 48.27 56.65
N ALA A 665 24.22 47.72 57.46
CA ALA A 665 24.40 48.13 58.85
C ALA A 665 24.65 49.64 58.95
N GLY A 666 23.91 50.34 59.82
CA GLY A 666 23.96 51.81 59.94
C GLY A 666 22.91 52.57 59.13
N THR A 667 22.08 51.89 58.33
CA THR A 667 20.95 52.52 57.63
C THR A 667 19.91 53.01 58.65
N VAL A 668 19.65 54.31 58.72
CA VAL A 668 18.69 54.91 59.67
C VAL A 668 17.29 54.37 59.40
N CYS A 669 16.68 53.77 60.42
CA CYS A 669 15.38 53.09 60.29
C CYS A 669 14.32 53.58 61.30
N GLY A 670 14.63 54.62 62.09
CA GLY A 670 13.67 55.26 63.01
C GLY A 670 13.99 56.73 63.36
N PRO A 671 13.08 57.44 64.06
CA PRO A 671 13.17 58.88 64.30
C PRO A 671 14.17 59.29 65.41
N SER A 672 14.82 60.45 65.26
CA SER A 672 15.88 60.98 66.15
C SER A 672 15.40 61.93 67.28
N GLY A 673 14.09 62.13 67.44
CA GLY A 673 13.57 63.32 68.16
C GLY A 673 13.69 63.34 69.69
N VAL A 674 13.62 62.18 70.35
CA VAL A 674 13.67 62.04 71.83
C VAL A 674 14.87 61.23 72.30
N CYS A 675 15.68 60.75 71.37
CA CYS A 675 16.80 59.83 71.59
C CYS A 675 18.11 60.48 71.20
N ASP A 676 19.18 60.17 71.95
CA ASP A 676 20.51 60.76 71.73
C ASP A 676 21.10 60.33 70.36
N VAL A 677 20.68 59.16 69.84
CA VAL A 677 21.07 58.60 68.53
C VAL A 677 19.86 57.93 67.87
N ALA A 678 19.65 58.14 66.56
CA ALA A 678 18.61 57.47 65.78
C ALA A 678 18.92 55.97 65.59
N PRO A 679 17.94 55.06 65.69
CA PRO A 679 18.19 53.63 65.49
C PRO A 679 18.48 53.31 64.02
N THR A 680 19.38 52.36 63.81
CA THR A 680 19.87 51.94 62.50
C THR A 680 19.75 50.42 62.32
N CYS A 681 19.54 49.96 61.09
CA CYS A 681 19.56 48.54 60.75
C CYS A 681 20.93 47.93 61.12
N ASP A 682 20.93 46.67 61.53
CA ASP A 682 22.13 45.92 61.94
C ASP A 682 22.82 45.18 60.76
N GLY A 683 22.19 45.18 59.58
CA GLY A 683 22.67 44.46 58.40
C GLY A 683 22.25 43.00 58.33
N THR A 684 21.47 42.50 59.30
CA THR A 684 21.08 41.08 59.39
C THR A 684 19.60 40.86 59.67
N SER A 685 18.92 41.82 60.29
CA SER A 685 17.51 41.71 60.67
C SER A 685 16.59 42.48 59.74
N ASN A 686 15.33 42.06 59.67
CA ASN A 686 14.29 42.75 58.92
C ASN A 686 13.74 43.99 59.65
N SER A 687 14.16 44.20 60.91
CA SER A 687 13.55 45.11 61.88
C SER A 687 14.52 46.18 62.37
N CYS A 688 14.00 47.31 62.86
CA CYS A 688 14.82 48.38 63.45
C CYS A 688 14.94 48.23 64.99
N PRO A 689 16.14 48.35 65.60
CA PRO A 689 16.31 48.36 67.06
C PRO A 689 15.64 49.56 67.75
N ALA A 690 15.36 49.48 69.05
CA ALA A 690 14.73 50.57 69.80
C ALA A 690 15.78 51.59 70.34
N GLY A 691 15.60 52.89 70.10
CA GLY A 691 16.51 53.94 70.59
C GLY A 691 16.39 54.25 72.09
N THR A 692 17.47 54.76 72.71
CA THR A 692 17.51 55.16 74.14
C THR A 692 18.12 56.56 74.37
N ALA A 693 17.92 57.10 75.58
CA ALA A 693 18.50 58.35 76.09
C ALA A 693 18.96 58.16 77.54
N THR A 694 20.08 58.78 77.93
CA THR A 694 20.65 58.66 79.30
C THR A 694 20.85 60.02 79.96
N THR A 695 20.42 60.17 81.22
CA THR A 695 20.62 61.36 82.05
C THR A 695 21.43 61.03 83.31
N LEU A 696 22.16 62.00 83.88
CA LEU A 696 23.04 61.80 85.04
C LEU A 696 22.88 62.93 86.08
N GLY A 697 22.84 62.58 87.37
CA GLY A 697 22.83 63.53 88.50
C GLY A 697 23.86 63.20 89.58
N ALA A 698 24.31 64.20 90.35
CA ALA A 698 25.29 64.09 91.44
C ALA A 698 24.78 64.72 92.76
N ALA A 699 24.91 64.02 93.90
CA ALA A 699 24.42 64.49 95.20
C ALA A 699 25.38 64.17 96.37
N PRO A 700 25.79 65.16 97.19
CA PRO A 700 25.61 66.60 96.94
C PRO A 700 26.45 67.06 95.73
N ALA A 701 25.99 68.07 94.99
CA ALA A 701 26.67 68.61 93.78
C ALA A 701 28.02 69.32 94.05
N SER A 702 28.38 69.46 95.33
CA SER A 702 29.69 69.88 95.77
C SER A 702 29.99 69.23 97.10
N SER A 703 31.18 68.65 97.22
CA SER A 703 31.59 67.85 98.37
C SER A 703 32.91 68.37 98.96
N LYS A 704 33.19 67.99 100.20
CA LYS A 704 34.52 68.21 100.80
C LYS A 704 35.39 66.99 100.52
N PHE A 705 36.71 67.18 100.46
CA PHE A 705 37.65 66.09 100.28
C PHE A 705 37.42 64.99 101.33
N HIS A 706 37.35 63.74 100.87
CA HIS A 706 36.95 62.54 101.64
C HIS A 706 35.50 62.51 102.15
N THR A 707 34.58 63.26 101.56
CA THR A 707 33.13 63.04 101.74
C THR A 707 32.55 62.32 100.54
N SER A 708 31.55 61.48 100.76
CA SER A 708 30.92 60.68 99.69
C SER A 708 29.96 61.50 98.85
N VAL A 709 30.00 61.29 97.53
CA VAL A 709 29.06 61.79 96.52
C VAL A 709 28.40 60.58 95.86
N THR A 710 27.09 60.63 95.65
CA THR A 710 26.34 59.63 94.89
C THR A 710 26.00 60.18 93.50
N LEU A 711 26.39 59.43 92.47
CA LEU A 711 26.12 59.67 91.06
C LEU A 711 25.00 58.72 90.63
N THR A 712 23.91 59.23 90.04
CA THR A 712 22.77 58.42 89.59
C THR A 712 22.53 58.65 88.11
N ALA A 713 22.57 57.57 87.31
CA ALA A 713 22.24 57.57 85.89
C ALA A 713 20.84 57.00 85.67
N THR A 714 20.04 57.61 84.79
CA THR A 714 18.70 57.15 84.38
C THR A 714 18.64 56.98 82.87
N VAL A 715 18.22 55.80 82.39
CA VAL A 715 18.14 55.41 80.98
C VAL A 715 16.69 55.15 80.57
N THR A 716 16.23 55.81 79.51
CA THR A 716 14.86 55.69 78.98
C THR A 716 14.86 55.39 77.49
N LYS A 717 13.82 54.72 76.98
CA LYS A 717 13.57 54.59 75.53
C LYS A 717 13.08 55.92 74.94
N CYS A 718 13.00 56.02 73.61
CA CYS A 718 12.48 57.24 72.96
C CYS A 718 11.03 57.61 73.35
N ASP A 719 10.25 56.66 73.90
CA ASP A 719 8.90 56.89 74.42
C ASP A 719 8.88 57.26 75.92
N SER A 720 10.03 57.57 76.51
CA SER A 720 10.24 57.88 77.93
C SER A 720 9.98 56.71 78.90
N THR A 721 9.78 55.49 78.41
CA THR A 721 9.70 54.31 79.29
C THR A 721 11.09 53.89 79.77
N ALA A 722 11.17 53.35 80.99
CA ALA A 722 12.44 52.87 81.54
C ALA A 722 13.03 51.74 80.68
N VAL A 723 14.35 51.73 80.55
CA VAL A 723 15.09 50.60 79.96
C VAL A 723 15.51 49.67 81.09
N THR A 724 15.04 48.43 81.07
CA THR A 724 15.21 47.47 82.18
C THR A 724 16.38 46.51 81.99
N GLU A 725 17.08 46.62 80.87
CA GLU A 725 18.19 45.75 80.44
C GLU A 725 19.38 46.60 80.00
N GLY A 726 20.58 46.03 79.96
CA GLY A 726 21.82 46.75 79.66
C GLY A 726 22.50 47.36 80.90
N SER A 727 23.57 48.13 80.67
CA SER A 727 24.46 48.58 81.74
C SER A 727 25.03 49.97 81.48
N VAL A 728 25.34 50.69 82.56
CA VAL A 728 25.95 52.03 82.52
C VAL A 728 27.33 52.03 83.16
N SER A 729 28.31 52.63 82.49
CA SER A 729 29.64 52.91 83.06
C SER A 729 29.77 54.39 83.45
N PHE A 730 30.41 54.69 84.58
CA PHE A 730 30.65 56.06 85.05
C PHE A 730 32.12 56.44 84.84
N ILE A 731 32.37 57.55 84.14
CA ILE A 731 33.70 57.99 83.70
C ILE A 731 33.92 59.44 84.12
N ASP A 732 35.07 59.77 84.68
CA ASP A 732 35.49 61.14 84.97
C ASP A 732 36.44 61.68 83.87
N GLY A 733 36.11 62.84 83.31
CA GLY A 733 36.96 63.58 82.36
C GLY A 733 37.04 63.01 80.94
N GLY A 734 35.97 62.41 80.39
CA GLY A 734 35.91 61.92 79.00
C GLY A 734 34.48 61.62 78.48
N THR A 735 34.38 61.01 77.29
CA THR A 735 33.09 60.59 76.65
C THR A 735 32.99 59.06 76.52
N CYS A 736 31.83 58.54 76.13
CA CYS A 736 31.64 57.09 75.98
C CYS A 736 32.47 56.45 74.87
N SER A 737 32.78 57.21 73.83
CA SER A 737 33.64 56.77 72.73
C SER A 737 35.13 57.05 72.99
N SER A 738 35.48 57.81 74.03
CA SER A 738 36.86 58.11 74.46
C SER A 738 36.90 58.34 75.97
N PRO A 739 36.96 57.25 76.77
CA PRO A 739 36.87 57.32 78.22
C PRO A 739 38.07 58.05 78.84
N GLY A 740 37.80 58.89 79.84
CA GLY A 740 38.81 59.40 80.76
C GLY A 740 39.13 58.36 81.84
N THR A 741 39.04 58.75 83.11
CA THR A 741 39.23 57.82 84.23
C THR A 741 37.92 57.13 84.57
N THR A 742 37.83 55.80 84.41
CA THR A 742 36.64 55.05 84.80
C THR A 742 36.49 55.02 86.32
N LEU A 743 35.39 55.59 86.83
CA LEU A 743 35.04 55.57 88.25
C LEU A 743 34.35 54.26 88.64
N ALA A 744 33.53 53.71 87.76
CA ALA A 744 32.96 52.37 87.90
C ALA A 744 32.69 51.73 86.53
N GLY A 745 33.00 50.43 86.44
CA GLY A 745 32.68 49.59 85.28
C GLY A 745 31.17 49.37 85.12
N PRO A 746 30.76 48.72 84.01
CA PRO A 746 29.36 48.66 83.61
C PRO A 746 28.51 48.04 84.71
N THR A 747 27.58 48.83 85.22
CA THR A 747 26.64 48.43 86.26
C THR A 747 25.25 48.34 85.64
N ALA A 748 24.57 47.21 85.84
CA ALA A 748 23.24 47.00 85.30
C ALA A 748 22.27 48.10 85.75
N VAL A 749 21.40 48.53 84.83
CA VAL A 749 20.25 49.38 85.19
C VAL A 749 19.22 48.53 85.94
N ASN A 750 18.57 49.11 86.94
CA ASN A 750 17.51 48.44 87.69
C ASN A 750 16.16 48.54 86.97
N GLY A 751 15.10 47.98 87.56
CA GLY A 751 13.74 48.01 86.99
C GLY A 751 13.14 49.42 86.80
N GLY A 752 13.75 50.46 87.37
CA GLY A 752 13.41 51.87 87.13
C GLY A 752 14.28 52.56 86.07
N GLY A 753 15.13 51.81 85.36
CA GLY A 753 16.09 52.34 84.38
C GLY A 753 17.26 53.07 85.01
N GLN A 754 17.54 52.84 86.30
CA GLN A 754 18.53 53.60 87.05
C GLN A 754 19.69 52.75 87.54
N THR A 755 20.87 53.36 87.63
CA THR A 755 21.99 52.79 88.39
C THR A 755 22.76 53.91 89.09
N SER A 756 23.47 53.60 90.18
CA SER A 756 24.14 54.63 90.98
C SER A 756 25.50 54.18 91.51
N LEU A 757 26.43 55.13 91.58
CA LEU A 757 27.76 54.97 92.13
C LEU A 757 27.97 55.94 93.29
N THR A 758 28.35 55.46 94.47
CA THR A 758 28.77 56.32 95.59
C THR A 758 30.28 56.26 95.74
N THR A 759 30.95 57.41 95.65
CA THR A 759 32.42 57.51 95.75
C THR A 759 32.84 58.69 96.62
N SER A 760 33.97 58.55 97.31
CA SER A 760 34.65 59.63 98.07
C SER A 760 36.11 59.82 97.62
N SER A 761 36.50 59.19 96.53
CA SER A 761 37.87 59.15 96.01
C SER A 761 38.21 60.28 95.04
N LEU A 762 37.26 61.14 94.72
CA LEU A 762 37.49 62.29 93.85
C LEU A 762 38.49 63.26 94.51
N SER A 763 39.49 63.68 93.73
CA SER A 763 40.53 64.61 94.18
C SER A 763 39.97 66.01 94.37
N VAL A 764 40.71 66.90 95.04
CA VAL A 764 40.29 68.31 95.18
C VAL A 764 40.32 68.96 93.78
N GLY A 765 39.17 69.43 93.31
CA GLY A 765 39.00 69.96 91.94
C GLY A 765 37.56 69.83 91.43
N THR A 766 37.34 70.24 90.18
CA THR A 766 36.07 70.05 89.46
C THR A 766 36.20 68.88 88.50
N HIS A 767 35.24 67.96 88.58
CA HIS A 767 35.17 66.70 87.84
C HIS A 767 33.95 66.71 86.91
N THR A 768 34.11 66.22 85.68
CA THR A 768 33.00 66.06 84.72
C THR A 768 32.74 64.57 84.56
N ILE A 769 31.63 64.11 85.10
CA ILE A 769 31.27 62.69 85.10
C ILE A 769 30.33 62.41 83.92
N THR A 770 30.62 61.37 83.15
CA THR A 770 29.82 60.87 82.05
C THR A 770 29.33 59.45 82.37
N ALA A 771 28.03 59.23 82.22
CA ALA A 771 27.34 57.95 82.29
C ALA A 771 27.11 57.42 80.87
N CYS A 772 27.58 56.21 80.59
CA CYS A 772 27.55 55.59 79.26
C CYS A 772 26.74 54.30 79.27
N TYR A 773 25.59 54.30 78.60
CA TYR A 773 24.72 53.14 78.48
C TYR A 773 25.06 52.28 77.25
N SER A 774 25.10 50.97 77.43
CA SER A 774 25.24 49.97 76.37
C SER A 774 24.47 48.69 76.69
N ASP A 775 24.00 48.00 75.66
CA ASP A 775 23.28 46.73 75.74
C ASP A 775 23.91 45.66 74.81
N THR A 776 23.93 44.41 75.28
CA THR A 776 24.47 43.26 74.54
C THR A 776 23.68 42.00 74.88
N PRO A 777 23.02 41.34 73.89
CA PRO A 777 22.90 41.72 72.48
C PRO A 777 22.12 43.03 72.28
N ALA A 778 22.43 43.79 71.22
CA ALA A 778 21.98 45.18 71.04
C ALA A 778 20.48 45.30 70.67
N ASN A 779 19.61 45.02 71.64
CA ASN A 779 18.17 45.24 71.51
C ASN A 779 17.83 46.74 71.65
N PHE A 780 18.66 47.46 72.41
CA PHE A 780 18.56 48.90 72.65
C PHE A 780 19.79 49.66 72.15
N GLY A 781 19.57 50.84 71.54
CA GLY A 781 20.65 51.72 71.10
C GLY A 781 21.46 52.28 72.29
N ALA A 782 22.76 52.54 72.09
CA ALA A 782 23.62 53.16 73.10
C ALA A 782 23.28 54.66 73.32
N SER A 783 23.46 55.15 74.55
CA SER A 783 23.19 56.56 74.91
C SER A 783 24.09 57.04 76.06
N SER A 784 24.12 58.36 76.33
CA SER A 784 25.02 58.92 77.34
C SER A 784 24.54 60.23 77.97
N GLY A 785 24.82 60.43 79.26
CA GLY A 785 24.53 61.67 79.99
C GLY A 785 25.71 62.13 80.85
N SER A 786 25.82 63.42 81.17
CA SER A 786 26.93 63.95 81.98
C SER A 786 26.49 64.91 83.08
N ALA A 787 27.30 65.01 84.15
CA ALA A 787 27.09 65.86 85.32
C ALA A 787 28.43 66.38 85.87
N THR A 788 28.42 67.49 86.61
CA THR A 788 29.63 68.11 87.18
C THR A 788 29.64 68.02 88.71
N GLU A 789 30.78 67.66 89.31
CA GLU A 789 30.97 67.56 90.77
C GLU A 789 32.23 68.35 91.20
N THR A 790 32.16 69.12 92.29
CA THR A 790 33.30 69.92 92.78
C THR A 790 33.70 69.57 94.22
N VAL A 791 34.97 69.21 94.43
CA VAL A 791 35.51 68.76 95.72
C VAL A 791 36.46 69.79 96.35
N SER A 792 36.22 70.22 97.61
CA SER A 792 36.99 71.27 98.32
C SER A 792 37.86 70.73 99.50
N ALA A 793 39.03 71.33 99.81
CA ALA A 793 39.97 70.87 100.86
C ALA A 793 39.52 71.11 102.35
N ARG A 794 40.00 70.29 103.32
CA ARG A 794 39.77 70.46 104.78
C ARG A 794 40.96 71.16 105.49
N ILE A 795 40.70 72.22 106.29
CA ILE A 795 41.70 72.94 107.13
C ILE A 795 41.49 72.57 108.62
N ARG A 796 42.57 72.24 109.36
CA ARG A 796 42.57 72.10 110.84
C ARG A 796 43.60 73.07 111.45
N ILE A 797 43.21 73.85 112.46
CA ILE A 797 44.05 74.84 113.16
C ILE A 797 44.55 74.22 114.47
N ILE A 798 45.88 74.14 114.65
CA ILE A 798 46.58 74.55 115.88
C ILE A 798 47.88 75.21 115.42
#